data_AF-A0A9E4IEF3-F1
#
_entry.id   AF-A0A9E4IEF3-F1
#
_cell.length_a   1.000
_cell.length_b   1.000
_cell.length_c   1.000
_cell.angle_alpha   90.00
_cell.angle_beta   90.00
_cell.angle_gamma   90.00
#
_symmetry.space_group_name_H-M   'P 1'
#
loop_
_entity.id
_entity.type
_entity.pdbx_description
1 polymer ?
#
loop_
_entity_poly.entity_id
_entity_poly.type
_entity_poly.pdbx_seq_one_letter_code
_entity_poly.pdbx_strand_id
1 'polypeptide(L)'
;MTPAVPVSGAAELDLARSDLRSVNRTLHDAGDGHFVLRNPQGAHALAAGLDAPLAVTVEGHVGYYCAGMNKQARVTVHGNAGPGLAENIMSGTVRITGNASQSAGATGHGGLVVIEGNASARCGISMKGLTIAVGGNVGHMSAFMAQAGDLVVLGDAGADLGDSIYEARLFVRGSVASLGADCIGKEMRPEHHEFLARTLAAAGFDADPTDFSRYGSARRLYNFKVDDVDALTASSQAAQDATAQSSEAPSPDAPTTEGGPPTTLPWHLRESHTFDRNTIAEIQRAANTGVYRIRGWGAKRVLPTFDDLVFLGASMSRYPLEGYREACATNVVLGARFAAEPIELAIPITIAGMSFGSLSANAKEALGRGASAAGTSTTSGDGGMTDEERTHSETLVYQYLPSRYGMNPDDLRRGDAIEVVVGQGAKPGGGGMLLGHKISARVADMRTLPEGIDQRSACRHPDWTGPDDLAIKITELREITGWRKPVYVKVGAARPYYDTALAVKAGADVVVLDGMQGGTAATQDVFIEHVGIPTLAAIPEAVRALHRTGVQLIAAGGIRSGADVAKAIALGADAVSIGTAALIAIGDNDPDRDAEYRRLGSAAGFWEDFHTGADPAGITTQDSELSRRLDPVLAGRRLANYLQVLTLEAQTLARACGKSHVLNLEPEDLAALTVEAAAMAGVPLAGTDWIPGRRKD
;
A
#
# COMPACT_ATOMS: atom_id res chain seq x y z
N MET A 1 34.26 -3.87 34.99
CA MET A 1 32.97 -3.41 35.54
C MET A 1 33.22 -2.14 36.34
N THR A 2 32.91 -0.99 35.73
CA THR A 2 32.86 0.30 36.44
C THR A 2 31.37 0.58 36.66
N PRO A 3 30.91 0.84 37.91
CA PRO A 3 29.50 1.04 38.17
C PRO A 3 29.03 2.36 37.54
N ALA A 4 27.83 2.35 36.95
CA ALA A 4 27.19 3.54 36.43
C ALA A 4 26.97 4.57 37.56
N VAL A 5 27.45 5.79 37.36
CA VAL A 5 27.18 6.93 38.24
C VAL A 5 25.70 7.29 38.09
N PRO A 6 24.91 7.38 39.17
CA PRO A 6 23.52 7.82 39.05
C PRO A 6 23.51 9.29 38.64
N VAL A 7 22.91 9.58 37.49
CA VAL A 7 22.66 10.95 37.05
C VAL A 7 21.54 11.51 37.93
N SER A 8 21.86 12.42 38.85
CA SER A 8 20.88 13.10 39.68
C SER A 8 19.91 13.90 38.80
N GLY A 9 18.61 13.56 38.84
CA GLY A 9 17.56 14.26 38.07
C GLY A 9 16.77 13.37 37.09
N ALA A 10 17.04 12.06 37.01
CA ALA A 10 16.27 11.17 36.16
C ALA A 10 14.89 10.83 36.77
N ALA A 11 13.82 10.96 35.98
CA ALA A 11 12.48 10.52 36.38
C ALA A 11 12.36 9.00 36.24
N GLU A 12 11.97 8.32 37.32
CA GLU A 12 11.82 6.86 37.33
C GLU A 12 10.39 6.47 36.98
N LEU A 13 10.23 5.55 36.01
CA LEU A 13 8.96 4.94 35.64
C LEU A 13 9.08 3.42 35.82
N ASP A 14 8.15 2.82 36.58
CA ASP A 14 8.20 1.41 36.94
C ASP A 14 7.02 0.64 36.33
N LEU A 15 7.31 -0.26 35.38
CA LEU A 15 6.28 -1.06 34.71
C LEU A 15 5.66 -2.13 35.61
N ALA A 16 6.18 -2.36 36.82
CA ALA A 16 5.50 -3.17 37.83
C ALA A 16 4.34 -2.41 38.51
N ARG A 17 4.29 -1.09 38.38
CA ARG A 17 3.32 -0.20 39.06
C ARG A 17 2.47 0.63 38.09
N SER A 18 2.92 0.81 36.86
CA SER A 18 2.23 1.57 35.82
C SER A 18 2.10 0.73 34.56
N ASP A 19 0.96 0.84 33.88
CA ASP A 19 0.79 0.20 32.59
C ASP A 19 1.66 0.85 31.50
N LEU A 20 2.00 0.06 30.48
CA LEU A 20 2.84 0.45 29.35
C LEU A 20 2.36 1.73 28.67
N ARG A 21 1.05 1.88 28.47
CA ARG A 21 0.46 3.03 27.78
C ARG A 21 0.71 4.32 28.58
N SER A 22 0.54 4.26 29.90
CA SER A 22 0.85 5.41 30.76
C SER A 22 2.33 5.78 30.73
N VAL A 23 3.21 4.79 30.69
CA VAL A 23 4.66 5.02 30.57
C VAL A 23 5.00 5.68 29.23
N ASN A 24 4.55 5.10 28.11
CA ASN A 24 4.81 5.65 26.78
C ASN A 24 4.23 7.06 26.61
N ARG A 25 2.99 7.29 27.07
CA ARG A 25 2.38 8.63 27.06
C ARG A 25 3.20 9.64 27.86
N THR A 26 3.71 9.25 29.03
CA THR A 26 4.59 10.13 29.83
C THR A 26 5.85 10.51 29.06
N LEU A 27 6.43 9.58 28.30
CA LEU A 27 7.58 9.85 27.44
C LEU A 27 7.19 10.72 26.23
N HIS A 28 6.03 10.51 25.61
CA HIS A 28 5.56 11.32 24.47
C HIS A 28 5.23 12.75 24.86
N ASP A 29 4.65 12.94 26.04
CA ASP A 29 4.28 14.26 26.56
C ASP A 29 5.52 15.02 27.09
N ALA A 30 6.66 14.35 27.26
CA ALA A 30 7.90 14.97 27.68
C ALA A 30 8.58 15.70 26.51
N GLY A 31 8.85 17.00 26.69
CA GLY A 31 9.58 17.81 25.70
C GLY A 31 11.10 17.58 25.68
N ASP A 32 11.68 17.21 26.83
CA ASP A 32 13.06 16.78 27.02
C ASP A 32 13.17 16.00 28.35
N GLY A 33 14.36 15.50 28.68
CA GLY A 33 14.63 14.94 30.01
C GLY A 33 15.30 13.57 30.01
N HIS A 34 15.54 13.05 31.22
CA HIS A 34 16.17 11.75 31.45
C HIS A 34 15.20 10.83 32.23
N PHE A 35 14.92 9.66 31.68
CA PHE A 35 13.99 8.69 32.24
C PHE A 35 14.66 7.34 32.46
N VAL A 36 14.38 6.71 33.59
CA VAL A 36 14.81 5.33 33.88
C VAL A 36 13.58 4.44 33.98
N LEU A 37 13.47 3.47 33.07
CA LEU A 37 12.38 2.52 33.00
C LEU A 37 12.80 1.22 33.72
N ARG A 38 12.14 0.90 34.83
CA ARG A 38 12.40 -0.29 35.65
C ARG A 38 11.38 -1.38 35.35
N ASN A 39 11.79 -2.63 35.58
CA ASN A 39 10.95 -3.83 35.48
C ASN A 39 10.18 -3.96 34.15
N PRO A 40 10.85 -3.83 32.98
CA PRO A 40 10.17 -3.86 31.69
C PRO A 40 9.45 -5.19 31.41
N GLN A 41 9.85 -6.30 32.05
CA GLN A 41 9.21 -7.63 31.93
C GLN A 41 8.97 -8.08 30.47
N GLY A 42 9.85 -7.69 29.54
CA GLY A 42 9.66 -8.02 28.12
C GLY A 42 8.54 -7.24 27.43
N ALA A 43 8.11 -6.10 27.99
CA ALA A 43 7.08 -5.24 27.41
C ALA A 43 7.40 -4.86 25.97
N HIS A 44 6.38 -4.93 25.12
CA HIS A 44 6.45 -4.62 23.70
C HIS A 44 6.27 -3.11 23.48
N ALA A 45 6.75 -2.56 22.38
CA ALA A 45 6.60 -1.15 21.98
C ALA A 45 7.00 -0.13 23.08
N LEU A 46 7.89 -0.52 23.99
CA LEU A 46 8.38 0.37 25.04
C LEU A 46 9.26 1.45 24.42
N ALA A 47 8.99 2.71 24.77
CA ALA A 47 9.68 3.87 24.22
C ALA A 47 9.57 3.98 22.68
N ALA A 48 8.48 3.47 22.09
CA ALA A 48 8.22 3.61 20.65
C ALA A 48 7.69 5.01 20.33
N GLY A 49 8.02 5.54 19.15
CA GLY A 49 7.50 6.80 18.64
C GLY A 49 7.96 8.03 19.42
N LEU A 50 9.18 8.06 19.95
CA LEU A 50 9.71 9.25 20.63
C LEU A 50 10.14 10.32 19.61
N ASP A 51 9.58 11.52 19.73
CA ASP A 51 9.91 12.70 18.89
C ASP A 51 10.48 13.87 19.71
N ALA A 52 11.04 13.57 20.87
CA ALA A 52 11.69 14.56 21.74
C ALA A 52 13.13 14.11 22.06
N PRO A 53 14.05 15.04 22.34
CA PRO A 53 15.44 14.76 22.71
C PRO A 53 15.55 14.18 24.14
N LEU A 54 14.94 13.01 24.37
CA LEU A 54 14.95 12.31 25.64
C LEU A 54 16.19 11.43 25.78
N ALA A 55 16.69 11.27 27.00
CA ALA A 55 17.54 10.16 27.38
C ALA A 55 16.66 9.13 28.09
N VAL A 56 16.53 7.92 27.54
CA VAL A 56 15.72 6.85 28.14
C VAL A 56 16.60 5.64 28.41
N THR A 57 16.75 5.27 29.67
CA THR A 57 17.47 4.06 30.08
C THR A 57 16.47 3.01 30.52
N VAL A 58 16.53 1.83 29.91
CA VAL A 58 15.66 0.69 30.23
C VAL A 58 16.48 -0.38 30.95
N GLU A 59 16.06 -0.72 32.16
CA GLU A 59 16.75 -1.67 33.04
C GLU A 59 16.07 -3.04 32.95
N GLY A 60 16.50 -3.87 32.00
CA GLY A 60 16.02 -5.23 31.79
C GLY A 60 15.71 -5.57 30.33
N HIS A 61 15.16 -6.77 30.11
CA HIS A 61 14.78 -7.24 28.77
C HIS A 61 13.49 -6.55 28.29
N VAL A 62 13.47 -6.23 26.99
CA VAL A 62 12.34 -5.63 26.30
C VAL A 62 11.84 -6.57 25.22
N GLY A 63 10.56 -6.43 24.88
CA GLY A 63 9.93 -7.23 23.84
C GLY A 63 10.10 -6.62 22.45
N TYR A 64 9.13 -6.89 21.58
CA TYR A 64 9.12 -6.44 20.20
C TYR A 64 9.06 -4.90 20.10
N TYR A 65 9.65 -4.33 19.06
CA TYR A 65 9.51 -2.91 18.67
C TYR A 65 9.91 -1.87 19.72
N CYS A 66 10.74 -2.23 20.70
CA CYS A 66 11.31 -1.25 21.61
C CYS A 66 12.08 -0.18 20.83
N ALA A 67 11.86 1.09 21.19
CA ALA A 67 12.45 2.25 20.51
C ALA A 67 12.17 2.34 19.00
N GLY A 68 11.16 1.65 18.50
CA GLY A 68 10.68 1.80 17.11
C GLY A 68 10.19 3.22 16.85
N MET A 69 10.27 3.69 15.60
CA MET A 69 9.83 5.02 15.17
C MET A 69 10.48 6.18 15.94
N ASN A 70 11.65 5.95 16.53
CA ASN A 70 12.39 6.98 17.26
C ASN A 70 12.91 8.06 16.30
N LYS A 71 12.72 9.33 16.64
CA LYS A 71 13.19 10.47 15.85
C LYS A 71 14.27 11.25 16.56
N GLN A 72 14.17 11.51 17.86
CA GLN A 72 15.13 12.41 18.52
C GLN A 72 15.80 11.81 19.76
N ALA A 73 15.22 10.77 20.36
CA ALA A 73 15.68 10.29 21.66
C ALA A 73 16.96 9.44 21.55
N ARG A 74 17.67 9.38 22.67
CA ARG A 74 18.71 8.41 22.97
C ARG A 74 18.14 7.36 23.90
N VAL A 75 17.87 6.17 23.38
CA VAL A 75 17.36 5.03 24.16
C VAL A 75 18.50 4.05 24.42
N THR A 76 18.71 3.65 25.67
CA THR A 76 19.69 2.62 26.06
C THR A 76 18.97 1.50 26.81
N VAL A 77 19.09 0.27 26.31
CA VAL A 77 18.48 -0.92 26.90
C VAL A 77 19.58 -1.80 27.53
N HIS A 78 19.55 -1.94 28.85
CA HIS A 78 20.38 -2.86 29.60
C HIS A 78 19.73 -4.26 29.63
N GLY A 79 19.82 -4.98 28.51
CA GLY A 79 19.15 -6.26 28.35
C GLY A 79 19.16 -6.79 26.91
N ASN A 80 18.21 -7.67 26.61
CA ASN A 80 17.97 -8.21 25.26
C ASN A 80 16.67 -7.60 24.71
N ALA A 81 16.54 -7.53 23.39
CA ALA A 81 15.34 -7.04 22.72
C ALA A 81 14.70 -8.08 21.82
N GLY A 82 13.38 -8.09 21.81
CA GLY A 82 12.58 -8.83 20.85
C GLY A 82 12.71 -8.26 19.42
N PRO A 83 12.02 -8.89 18.45
CA PRO A 83 12.03 -8.46 17.05
C PRO A 83 11.67 -6.99 16.83
N GLY A 84 12.29 -6.38 15.82
CA GLY A 84 11.99 -5.01 15.40
C GLY A 84 12.52 -3.91 16.32
N LEU A 85 13.57 -4.19 17.13
CA LEU A 85 14.28 -3.16 17.88
C LEU A 85 14.64 -1.99 16.96
N ALA A 86 14.28 -0.76 17.35
CA ALA A 86 14.53 0.46 16.55
C ALA A 86 14.00 0.39 15.11
N GLU A 87 12.93 -0.38 14.85
CA GLU A 87 12.28 -0.38 13.54
C GLU A 87 11.86 1.04 13.16
N ASN A 88 12.13 1.42 11.92
CA ASN A 88 11.81 2.74 11.35
C ASN A 88 12.32 3.92 12.20
N ILE A 89 13.47 3.76 12.85
CA ILE A 89 14.19 4.88 13.45
C ILE A 89 14.47 5.95 12.36
N MET A 90 14.08 7.18 12.64
CA MET A 90 14.28 8.35 11.77
C MET A 90 15.60 9.03 12.07
N SER A 91 15.92 9.19 13.36
CA SER A 91 17.18 9.75 13.85
C SER A 91 17.36 9.44 15.35
N GLY A 92 18.40 9.98 15.99
CA GLY A 92 18.74 9.68 17.38
C GLY A 92 19.62 8.44 17.53
N THR A 93 19.57 7.80 18.70
CA THR A 93 20.42 6.63 18.98
C THR A 93 19.67 5.59 19.81
N VAL A 94 19.75 4.33 19.41
CA VAL A 94 19.25 3.20 20.20
C VAL A 94 20.41 2.25 20.47
N ARG A 95 20.77 2.08 21.74
CA ARG A 95 21.82 1.16 22.17
C ARG A 95 21.22 0.01 22.96
N ILE A 96 21.68 -1.20 22.71
CA ILE A 96 21.37 -2.38 23.51
C ILE A 96 22.65 -3.10 23.94
N THR A 97 22.76 -3.41 25.23
CA THR A 97 23.96 -4.07 25.78
C THR A 97 23.95 -5.59 25.60
N GLY A 98 22.81 -6.17 25.23
CA GLY A 98 22.65 -7.60 24.93
C GLY A 98 22.38 -7.87 23.45
N ASN A 99 21.59 -8.91 23.17
CA ASN A 99 21.24 -9.34 21.82
C ASN A 99 19.95 -8.69 21.34
N ALA A 100 19.84 -8.50 20.02
CA ALA A 100 18.61 -8.14 19.34
C ALA A 100 18.09 -9.32 18.51
N SER A 101 16.79 -9.56 18.56
CA SER A 101 16.16 -10.59 17.73
C SER A 101 16.02 -10.12 16.27
N GLN A 102 15.11 -10.74 15.52
CA GLN A 102 14.97 -10.52 14.08
C GLN A 102 14.60 -9.07 13.74
N SER A 103 15.03 -8.60 12.56
CA SER A 103 14.59 -7.31 12.00
C SER A 103 14.99 -6.08 12.82
N ALA A 104 16.08 -6.15 13.59
CA ALA A 104 16.63 -4.98 14.27
C ALA A 104 17.00 -3.88 13.25
N GLY A 105 16.57 -2.65 13.51
CA GLY A 105 16.76 -1.51 12.60
C GLY A 105 16.00 -1.64 11.29
N ALA A 106 14.99 -2.51 11.19
CA ALA A 106 14.21 -2.67 9.96
C ALA A 106 13.68 -1.33 9.48
N THR A 107 13.82 -1.03 8.19
CA THR A 107 13.28 0.17 7.53
C THR A 107 13.77 1.52 8.07
N GLY A 108 14.78 1.55 8.95
CA GLY A 108 15.28 2.80 9.52
C GLY A 108 15.84 3.78 8.48
N HIS A 109 15.50 5.04 8.62
CA HIS A 109 15.89 6.13 7.72
C HIS A 109 17.17 6.85 8.17
N GLY A 110 17.49 6.83 9.46
CA GLY A 110 18.65 7.52 10.00
C GLY A 110 18.92 7.21 11.47
N GLY A 111 19.94 7.84 12.04
CA GLY A 111 20.39 7.57 13.40
C GLY A 111 21.33 6.37 13.51
N LEU A 112 21.69 6.06 14.76
CA LEU A 112 22.63 4.98 15.09
C LEU A 112 21.96 3.93 15.97
N VAL A 113 21.96 2.68 15.52
CA VAL A 113 21.56 1.52 16.32
C VAL A 113 22.82 0.75 16.72
N VAL A 114 23.09 0.63 18.01
CA VAL A 114 24.24 -0.10 18.56
C VAL A 114 23.75 -1.36 19.27
N ILE A 115 24.21 -2.52 18.83
CA ILE A 115 23.90 -3.82 19.43
C ILE A 115 25.21 -4.41 19.92
N GLU A 116 25.45 -4.46 21.23
CA GLU A 116 26.72 -4.95 21.78
C GLU A 116 26.86 -6.47 21.65
N GLY A 117 25.74 -7.20 21.65
CA GLY A 117 25.69 -8.64 21.37
C GLY A 117 25.46 -8.98 19.89
N ASN A 118 24.68 -10.04 19.64
CA ASN A 118 24.32 -10.50 18.30
C ASN A 118 22.99 -9.90 17.83
N ALA A 119 22.82 -9.78 16.51
CA ALA A 119 21.53 -9.55 15.88
C ALA A 119 21.08 -10.81 15.12
N SER A 120 19.81 -11.18 15.21
CA SER A 120 19.29 -12.36 14.51
C SER A 120 19.09 -12.09 13.00
N ALA A 121 18.25 -12.89 12.35
CA ALA A 121 17.95 -12.78 10.93
C ALA A 121 17.42 -11.38 10.55
N ARG A 122 17.68 -10.97 9.30
CA ARG A 122 17.11 -9.76 8.71
C ARG A 122 17.45 -8.46 9.44
N CYS A 123 18.58 -8.41 10.15
CA CYS A 123 19.09 -7.16 10.71
C CYS A 123 19.28 -6.13 9.59
N GLY A 124 18.73 -4.92 9.72
CA GLY A 124 18.78 -3.88 8.70
C GLY A 124 17.95 -4.16 7.45
N ILE A 125 16.93 -5.03 7.52
CA ILE A 125 16.03 -5.29 6.41
C ILE A 125 15.33 -4.02 5.93
N SER A 126 15.35 -3.78 4.62
CA SER A 126 14.74 -2.62 3.98
C SER A 126 15.19 -1.27 4.55
N MET A 127 16.37 -1.18 5.18
CA MET A 127 16.89 0.09 5.73
C MET A 127 17.12 1.16 4.64
N LYS A 128 17.01 2.42 5.03
CA LYS A 128 16.90 3.61 4.17
C LYS A 128 17.83 4.75 4.60
N GLY A 129 18.96 4.46 5.23
CA GLY A 129 19.93 5.49 5.63
C GLY A 129 20.42 5.39 7.08
N LEU A 130 19.77 4.55 7.88
CA LEU A 130 20.21 4.15 9.22
C LEU A 130 21.64 3.57 9.21
N THR A 131 22.41 3.82 10.27
CA THR A 131 23.64 3.08 10.59
C THR A 131 23.38 2.08 11.73
N ILE A 132 23.64 0.79 11.50
CA ILE A 132 23.62 -0.26 12.53
C ILE A 132 25.05 -0.72 12.79
N ALA A 133 25.46 -0.76 14.06
CA ALA A 133 26.72 -1.34 14.50
C ALA A 133 26.46 -2.53 15.43
N VAL A 134 26.94 -3.71 15.06
CA VAL A 134 26.74 -4.98 15.80
C VAL A 134 28.08 -5.49 16.30
N GLY A 135 28.22 -5.64 17.61
CA GLY A 135 29.43 -6.13 18.27
C GLY A 135 29.68 -7.63 18.08
N GLY A 136 28.61 -8.40 17.91
CA GLY A 136 28.64 -9.83 17.60
C GLY A 136 28.30 -10.14 16.13
N ASN A 137 27.60 -11.27 15.94
CA ASN A 137 27.21 -11.81 14.65
C ASN A 137 25.86 -11.26 14.16
N VAL A 138 25.63 -11.32 12.85
CA VAL A 138 24.32 -11.10 12.24
C VAL A 138 23.78 -12.36 11.57
N GLY A 139 22.46 -12.58 11.66
CA GLY A 139 21.79 -13.76 11.09
C GLY A 139 21.62 -13.71 9.57
N HIS A 140 20.95 -14.75 9.04
CA HIS A 140 20.65 -14.87 7.61
C HIS A 140 19.78 -13.72 7.08
N MET A 141 19.93 -13.39 5.79
CA MET A 141 19.21 -12.31 5.09
C MET A 141 19.37 -10.93 5.74
N SER A 142 20.45 -10.69 6.48
CA SER A 142 20.75 -9.35 6.99
C SER A 142 20.98 -8.40 5.81
N ALA A 143 20.50 -7.15 5.94
CA ALA A 143 20.42 -6.16 4.88
C ALA A 143 19.61 -6.59 3.63
N PHE A 144 18.65 -7.52 3.78
CA PHE A 144 17.73 -7.85 2.70
C PHE A 144 16.95 -6.61 2.25
N MET A 145 16.92 -6.33 0.95
CA MET A 145 16.30 -5.15 0.35
C MET A 145 16.81 -3.81 0.93
N ALA A 146 18.02 -3.77 1.50
CA ALA A 146 18.56 -2.52 2.05
C ALA A 146 18.75 -1.48 0.95
N GLN A 147 18.07 -0.34 1.07
CA GLN A 147 18.02 0.72 0.05
C GLN A 147 19.20 1.68 0.19
N ALA A 148 19.47 2.13 1.41
CA ALA A 148 20.56 3.02 1.75
C ALA A 148 20.97 2.83 3.22
N GLY A 149 22.12 3.37 3.62
CA GLY A 149 22.64 3.27 4.99
C GLY A 149 23.77 2.27 5.16
N ASP A 150 24.07 1.94 6.41
CA ASP A 150 25.29 1.24 6.79
C ASP A 150 25.03 0.12 7.79
N LEU A 151 25.55 -1.07 7.52
CA LEU A 151 25.59 -2.18 8.48
C LEU A 151 27.05 -2.52 8.78
N VAL A 152 27.49 -2.32 10.01
CA VAL A 152 28.83 -2.63 10.50
C VAL A 152 28.75 -3.82 11.45
N VAL A 153 29.46 -4.91 11.14
CA VAL A 153 29.42 -6.18 11.87
C VAL A 153 30.82 -6.56 12.32
N LEU A 154 31.03 -6.68 13.63
CA LEU A 154 32.32 -7.06 14.22
C LEU A 154 32.54 -8.58 14.22
N GLY A 155 31.47 -9.37 14.23
CA GLY A 155 31.51 -10.83 14.10
C GLY A 155 31.26 -11.31 12.67
N ASP A 156 30.62 -12.48 12.55
CA ASP A 156 30.28 -13.14 11.29
C ASP A 156 28.90 -12.72 10.76
N ALA A 157 28.72 -12.84 9.45
CA ALA A 157 27.43 -12.68 8.77
C ALA A 157 26.91 -14.02 8.22
N GLY A 158 25.65 -14.32 8.52
CA GLY A 158 24.94 -15.49 8.01
C GLY A 158 24.70 -15.48 6.49
N ALA A 159 23.97 -16.48 6.02
CA ALA A 159 23.67 -16.65 4.59
C ALA A 159 22.86 -15.47 4.00
N ASP A 160 23.06 -15.23 2.71
CA ASP A 160 22.31 -14.28 1.86
C ASP A 160 22.42 -12.82 2.33
N LEU A 161 23.63 -12.43 2.77
CA LEU A 161 23.92 -11.06 3.17
C LEU A 161 23.71 -10.10 1.99
N GLY A 162 22.88 -9.07 2.20
CA GLY A 162 22.59 -8.05 1.20
C GLY A 162 21.76 -8.55 0.03
N ASP A 163 20.93 -9.59 0.19
CA ASP A 163 20.02 -9.99 -0.88
C ASP A 163 19.13 -8.82 -1.33
N SER A 164 19.10 -8.57 -2.63
CA SER A 164 18.34 -7.49 -3.27
C SER A 164 18.71 -6.08 -2.75
N ILE A 165 19.99 -5.89 -2.41
CA ILE A 165 20.55 -4.63 -1.93
C ILE A 165 20.65 -3.56 -3.03
N TYR A 166 20.40 -2.30 -2.64
CA TYR A 166 20.62 -1.11 -3.46
C TYR A 166 21.86 -0.31 -3.00
N GLU A 167 21.75 0.94 -2.56
CA GLU A 167 22.89 1.82 -2.25
C GLU A 167 23.47 1.61 -0.83
N ALA A 168 22.97 0.64 -0.06
CA ALA A 168 23.51 0.35 1.27
C ALA A 168 24.95 -0.20 1.23
N ARG A 169 25.75 0.15 2.24
CA ARG A 169 27.13 -0.31 2.42
C ARG A 169 27.22 -1.26 3.61
N LEU A 170 27.78 -2.43 3.39
CA LEU A 170 27.92 -3.45 4.43
C LEU A 170 29.40 -3.62 4.75
N PHE A 171 29.76 -3.60 6.02
CA PHE A 171 31.12 -3.78 6.52
C PHE A 171 31.14 -4.95 7.48
N VAL A 172 31.93 -5.98 7.19
CA VAL A 172 32.03 -7.19 8.02
C VAL A 172 33.49 -7.46 8.33
N ARG A 173 33.80 -7.58 9.62
CA ARG A 173 35.14 -7.95 10.12
C ARG A 173 35.37 -9.46 10.07
N GLY A 174 34.36 -10.24 10.45
CA GLY A 174 34.39 -11.69 10.40
C GLY A 174 34.14 -12.26 9.00
N SER A 175 33.69 -13.50 8.96
CA SER A 175 33.37 -14.22 7.73
C SER A 175 31.94 -13.96 7.25
N VAL A 176 31.72 -14.03 5.93
CA VAL A 176 30.39 -13.96 5.32
C VAL A 176 30.06 -15.32 4.70
N ALA A 177 28.97 -15.95 5.15
CA ALA A 177 28.62 -17.30 4.71
C ALA A 177 28.21 -17.37 3.22
N SER A 178 27.34 -16.46 2.76
CA SER A 178 27.00 -16.27 1.35
C SER A 178 26.49 -14.85 1.11
N LEU A 179 26.64 -14.35 -0.12
CA LEU A 179 26.05 -13.09 -0.56
C LEU A 179 24.71 -13.37 -1.25
N GLY A 180 23.75 -12.48 -1.02
CA GLY A 180 22.44 -12.54 -1.64
C GLY A 180 22.43 -12.05 -3.10
N ALA A 181 21.25 -12.07 -3.73
CA ALA A 181 21.11 -11.58 -5.09
C ALA A 181 21.53 -10.11 -5.20
N ASP A 182 22.30 -9.79 -6.24
CA ASP A 182 22.83 -8.45 -6.51
C ASP A 182 23.78 -7.86 -5.45
N CYS A 183 24.28 -8.64 -4.49
CA CYS A 183 25.32 -8.22 -3.56
C CYS A 183 26.70 -8.75 -4.01
N ILE A 184 27.71 -7.88 -4.01
CA ILE A 184 29.10 -8.24 -4.34
C ILE A 184 30.08 -7.62 -3.35
N GLY A 185 31.28 -8.20 -3.26
CA GLY A 185 32.42 -7.56 -2.62
C GLY A 185 32.77 -6.24 -3.32
N LYS A 186 33.17 -5.24 -2.53
CA LYS A 186 33.52 -3.90 -3.00
C LYS A 186 34.85 -3.47 -2.41
N GLU A 187 35.60 -2.68 -3.18
CA GLU A 187 36.88 -2.13 -2.75
C GLU A 187 36.76 -1.26 -1.48
N MET A 188 37.68 -1.45 -0.53
CA MET A 188 37.89 -0.55 0.61
C MET A 188 38.75 0.65 0.18
N ARG A 189 38.33 1.85 0.56
CA ARG A 189 38.93 3.13 0.15
C ARG A 189 39.13 4.01 1.39
N PRO A 190 40.00 5.03 1.38
CA PRO A 190 40.30 5.83 2.57
C PRO A 190 39.07 6.38 3.30
N GLU A 191 38.07 6.87 2.56
CA GLU A 191 36.84 7.41 3.15
C GLU A 191 35.99 6.34 3.86
N HIS A 192 36.13 5.06 3.50
CA HIS A 192 35.46 3.95 4.18
C HIS A 192 36.13 3.64 5.52
N HIS A 193 37.45 3.71 5.60
CA HIS A 193 38.17 3.55 6.86
C HIS A 193 37.89 4.72 7.82
N GLU A 194 37.82 5.95 7.30
CA GLU A 194 37.42 7.11 8.10
C GLU A 194 35.97 6.99 8.61
N PHE A 195 35.06 6.52 7.76
CA PHE A 195 33.69 6.23 8.16
C PHE A 195 33.64 5.19 9.28
N LEU A 196 34.32 4.04 9.11
CA LEU A 196 34.38 2.99 10.12
C LEU A 196 34.99 3.49 11.43
N ALA A 197 36.09 4.25 11.39
CA ALA A 197 36.72 4.82 12.60
C ALA A 197 35.73 5.67 13.41
N ARG A 198 34.96 6.54 12.73
CA ARG A 198 33.93 7.35 13.39
C ARG A 198 32.80 6.50 13.94
N THR A 199 32.32 5.53 13.17
CA THR A 199 31.19 4.67 13.58
C THR A 199 31.56 3.78 14.75
N LEU A 200 32.76 3.17 14.76
CA LEU A 200 33.26 2.34 15.85
C LEU A 200 33.44 3.17 17.13
N ALA A 201 34.00 4.37 17.02
CA ALA A 201 34.13 5.30 18.15
C ALA A 201 32.74 5.70 18.72
N ALA A 202 31.77 6.02 17.86
CA ALA A 202 30.40 6.34 18.29
C ALA A 202 29.67 5.14 18.91
N ALA A 203 29.92 3.94 18.39
CA ALA A 203 29.39 2.69 18.93
C ALA A 203 30.13 2.23 20.20
N GLY A 204 31.30 2.81 20.51
CA GLY A 204 32.12 2.39 21.65
C GLY A 204 32.76 1.02 21.46
N PHE A 205 33.03 0.64 20.20
CA PHE A 205 33.70 -0.61 19.86
C PHE A 205 35.19 -0.37 19.58
N ASP A 206 36.03 -1.21 20.17
CA ASP A 206 37.48 -1.22 19.97
C ASP A 206 37.83 -2.24 18.87
N ALA A 207 37.96 -1.76 17.63
CA ALA A 207 38.35 -2.55 16.47
C ALA A 207 39.09 -1.69 15.45
N ASP A 208 39.99 -2.30 14.68
CA ASP A 208 40.72 -1.61 13.61
C ASP A 208 39.84 -1.49 12.35
N PRO A 209 39.58 -0.29 11.82
CA PRO A 209 38.85 -0.08 10.56
C PRO A 209 39.45 -0.81 9.35
N THR A 210 40.72 -1.21 9.41
CA THR A 210 41.40 -1.94 8.33
C THR A 210 41.08 -3.44 8.31
N ASP A 211 40.52 -3.99 9.39
CA ASP A 211 40.11 -5.40 9.49
C ASP A 211 38.81 -5.72 8.72
N PHE A 212 38.10 -4.72 8.20
CA PHE A 212 36.76 -4.89 7.63
C PHE A 212 36.79 -5.09 6.10
N SER A 213 36.01 -6.06 5.64
CA SER A 213 35.65 -6.20 4.23
C SER A 213 34.37 -5.44 3.92
N ARG A 214 34.25 -4.90 2.69
CA ARG A 214 33.07 -4.16 2.24
C ARG A 214 32.27 -4.92 1.19
N TYR A 215 30.95 -4.84 1.30
CA TYR A 215 29.99 -5.36 0.33
C TYR A 215 28.94 -4.31 -0.03
N GLY A 216 28.29 -4.47 -1.18
CA GLY A 216 27.23 -3.57 -1.64
C GLY A 216 26.69 -4.00 -3.00
N SER A 217 25.73 -3.23 -3.53
CA SER A 217 25.02 -3.62 -4.76
C SER A 217 25.91 -3.71 -6.00
N ALA A 218 25.67 -4.75 -6.81
CA ALA A 218 26.16 -4.87 -8.17
C ALA A 218 25.36 -4.00 -9.18
N ARG A 219 24.29 -3.35 -8.73
CA ARG A 219 23.43 -2.44 -9.50
C ARG A 219 22.76 -3.11 -10.71
N ARG A 220 22.48 -4.41 -10.62
CA ARG A 220 21.76 -5.14 -11.68
C ARG A 220 20.25 -5.04 -11.51
N LEU A 221 19.76 -4.85 -10.28
CA LEU A 221 18.33 -4.75 -9.97
C LEU A 221 17.77 -3.32 -10.05
N TYR A 222 18.56 -2.35 -10.52
CA TYR A 222 18.24 -0.92 -10.52
C TYR A 222 17.24 -0.56 -11.62
N ASN A 223 17.39 -1.21 -12.77
CA ASN A 223 16.51 -1.05 -13.90
C ASN A 223 15.98 -2.43 -14.25
N PHE A 224 14.73 -2.53 -14.68
CA PHE A 224 14.28 -3.74 -15.37
C PHE A 224 15.12 -3.90 -16.65
N LYS A 225 16.16 -4.72 -16.57
CA LYS A 225 16.94 -5.08 -17.74
C LYS A 225 16.16 -6.12 -18.54
N VAL A 226 15.71 -5.73 -19.72
CA VAL A 226 15.20 -6.65 -20.75
C VAL A 226 16.41 -7.40 -21.36
N ASP A 227 17.23 -8.08 -20.56
CA ASP A 227 18.49 -8.67 -21.03
C ASP A 227 18.30 -10.15 -21.45
N ASP A 228 17.27 -10.41 -22.26
CA ASP A 228 17.29 -11.44 -23.31
C ASP A 228 17.36 -10.78 -24.71
N VAL A 229 17.95 -9.57 -24.78
CA VAL A 229 18.11 -8.79 -26.02
C VAL A 229 19.37 -9.16 -26.82
N ASP A 230 20.20 -10.09 -26.34
CA ASP A 230 21.27 -10.68 -27.16
C ASP A 230 20.74 -11.71 -28.19
N ALA A 231 19.43 -12.04 -28.15
CA ALA A 231 18.72 -12.65 -29.27
C ALA A 231 18.09 -11.61 -30.24
N LEU A 232 18.21 -10.31 -29.96
CA LEU A 232 17.51 -9.21 -30.65
C LEU A 232 18.45 -8.27 -31.44
N THR A 233 19.77 -8.47 -31.41
CA THR A 233 20.72 -7.71 -32.26
C THR A 233 20.99 -8.36 -33.62
N ALA A 234 20.27 -9.44 -33.98
CA ALA A 234 20.24 -9.98 -35.34
C ALA A 234 19.09 -9.45 -36.22
N SER A 235 18.25 -8.54 -35.71
CA SER A 235 17.10 -8.00 -36.45
C SER A 235 17.14 -6.49 -36.75
N SER A 236 18.22 -5.78 -36.35
CA SER A 236 18.40 -4.36 -36.67
C SER A 236 19.34 -4.07 -37.85
N GLN A 237 19.70 -5.08 -38.64
CA GLN A 237 20.44 -4.92 -39.91
C GLN A 237 19.60 -5.25 -41.15
N ALA A 238 18.32 -5.59 -40.99
CA ALA A 238 17.41 -5.90 -42.11
C ALA A 238 16.46 -4.74 -42.48
N ALA A 239 16.62 -3.55 -41.90
CA ALA A 239 15.73 -2.40 -42.11
C ALA A 239 16.42 -1.18 -42.77
N GLN A 240 17.56 -1.37 -43.44
CA GLN A 240 18.23 -0.30 -44.21
C GLN A 240 18.57 -0.65 -45.68
N ASP A 241 18.34 -1.88 -46.14
CA ASP A 241 18.61 -2.28 -47.53
C ASP A 241 17.34 -2.68 -48.31
N ALA A 242 16.33 -1.82 -48.33
CA ALA A 242 15.16 -1.97 -49.20
C ALA A 242 14.81 -0.67 -49.93
N THR A 243 15.81 -0.05 -50.56
CA THR A 243 15.62 0.89 -51.66
C THR A 243 16.33 0.37 -52.90
N ALA A 244 15.63 -0.44 -53.70
CA ALA A 244 15.72 -0.46 -55.16
C ALA A 244 14.94 -1.65 -55.74
N GLN A 245 14.15 -1.36 -56.79
CA GLN A 245 13.50 -2.30 -57.73
C GLN A 245 12.24 -3.00 -57.16
N SER A 246 11.07 -3.02 -57.82
CA SER A 246 10.73 -2.81 -59.22
C SER A 246 9.28 -2.35 -59.38
N SER A 247 9.06 -1.61 -60.46
CA SER A 247 7.79 -1.18 -61.06
C SER A 247 6.82 -2.32 -61.34
N GLU A 248 5.52 -2.08 -61.09
CA GLU A 248 4.46 -2.05 -62.11
C GLU A 248 3.09 -1.76 -61.46
N ALA A 249 2.33 -0.85 -62.07
CA ALA A 249 0.88 -0.71 -61.89
C ALA A 249 0.23 -1.06 -63.24
N PRO A 250 -1.02 -1.57 -63.25
CA PRO A 250 -2.13 -0.63 -63.30
C PRO A 250 -3.35 -0.99 -62.42
N SER A 251 -4.10 0.07 -62.08
CA SER A 251 -5.36 0.23 -61.33
C SER A 251 -6.59 -0.38 -62.05
N PRO A 252 -7.86 -0.06 -61.69
CA PRO A 252 -8.45 0.40 -60.42
C PRO A 252 -9.68 -0.45 -60.01
N ASP A 253 -9.96 -0.58 -58.72
CA ASP A 253 -11.35 -0.71 -58.23
C ASP A 253 -11.35 -0.46 -56.71
N ALA A 254 -11.74 0.74 -56.34
CA ALA A 254 -12.15 1.06 -54.99
C ALA A 254 -13.63 0.69 -54.81
N PRO A 255 -14.04 0.20 -53.63
CA PRO A 255 -15.27 0.64 -53.02
C PRO A 255 -14.91 1.67 -51.95
N THR A 256 -15.28 2.90 -52.27
CA THR A 256 -15.96 3.85 -51.39
C THR A 256 -16.00 3.54 -49.89
N THR A 257 -15.47 4.49 -49.13
CA THR A 257 -15.87 4.85 -47.77
C THR A 257 -17.38 4.83 -47.58
N GLU A 258 -17.86 3.97 -46.68
CA GLU A 258 -18.96 4.17 -45.71
C GLU A 258 -19.36 2.80 -45.15
N GLY A 259 -19.21 2.59 -43.85
CA GLY A 259 -19.64 1.37 -43.16
C GLY A 259 -18.70 0.97 -42.04
N GLY A 260 -19.23 0.82 -40.82
CA GLY A 260 -18.51 0.21 -39.70
C GLY A 260 -18.00 -1.21 -40.02
N PRO A 261 -17.24 -1.83 -39.12
CA PRO A 261 -16.63 -3.14 -39.38
C PRO A 261 -17.70 -4.14 -39.85
N PRO A 262 -17.41 -4.98 -40.85
CA PRO A 262 -18.39 -5.94 -41.38
C PRO A 262 -18.88 -6.81 -40.23
N THR A 263 -20.17 -6.71 -39.92
CA THR A 263 -20.83 -7.38 -38.79
C THR A 263 -20.88 -8.90 -38.94
N THR A 264 -20.46 -9.44 -40.08
CA THR A 264 -20.38 -10.88 -40.33
C THR A 264 -19.12 -11.21 -41.13
N LEU A 265 -18.21 -11.96 -40.52
CA LEU A 265 -17.12 -12.61 -41.24
C LEU A 265 -17.70 -13.58 -42.29
N PRO A 266 -17.02 -13.80 -43.43
CA PRO A 266 -17.36 -14.86 -44.37
C PRO A 266 -17.56 -16.22 -43.67
N TRP A 267 -18.46 -17.06 -44.17
CA TRP A 267 -18.85 -18.33 -43.52
C TRP A 267 -17.68 -19.30 -43.24
N HIS A 268 -16.58 -19.18 -43.98
CA HIS A 268 -15.37 -20.00 -43.83
C HIS A 268 -14.36 -19.41 -42.83
N LEU A 269 -14.59 -18.19 -42.34
CA LEU A 269 -13.77 -17.51 -41.33
C LEU A 269 -14.49 -17.55 -39.99
N ARG A 270 -14.39 -18.68 -39.29
CA ARG A 270 -14.91 -18.84 -37.93
C ARG A 270 -13.82 -18.47 -36.91
N GLU A 271 -14.07 -17.45 -36.11
CA GLU A 271 -13.18 -17.07 -35.00
C GLU A 271 -13.21 -18.12 -33.89
N SER A 272 -12.04 -18.43 -33.32
CA SER A 272 -11.92 -19.34 -32.19
C SER A 272 -12.40 -18.65 -30.92
N HIS A 273 -13.24 -19.32 -30.13
CA HIS A 273 -13.70 -18.77 -28.84
C HIS A 273 -12.59 -18.79 -27.78
N THR A 274 -11.71 -19.79 -27.81
CA THR A 274 -10.60 -19.92 -26.84
C THR A 274 -9.38 -19.09 -27.24
N PHE A 275 -9.18 -18.89 -28.54
CA PHE A 275 -8.06 -18.13 -29.11
C PHE A 275 -8.63 -17.06 -30.05
N ASP A 276 -9.37 -16.11 -29.49
CA ASP A 276 -9.83 -14.95 -30.25
C ASP A 276 -8.65 -14.13 -30.75
N ARG A 277 -8.90 -13.17 -31.64
CA ARG A 277 -7.85 -12.32 -32.20
C ARG A 277 -7.01 -11.58 -31.15
N ASN A 278 -7.62 -11.19 -30.02
CA ASN A 278 -6.92 -10.48 -28.95
C ASN A 278 -5.96 -11.42 -28.21
N THR A 279 -6.42 -12.65 -27.93
CA THR A 279 -5.63 -13.72 -27.31
C THR A 279 -4.47 -14.11 -28.23
N ILE A 280 -4.71 -14.28 -29.53
CA ILE A 280 -3.65 -14.57 -30.51
C ILE A 280 -2.64 -13.43 -30.56
N ALA A 281 -3.09 -12.17 -30.62
CA ALA A 281 -2.21 -11.01 -30.64
C ALA A 281 -1.35 -10.92 -29.37
N GLU A 282 -1.92 -11.20 -28.20
CA GLU A 282 -1.19 -11.24 -26.94
C GLU A 282 -0.18 -12.39 -26.89
N ILE A 283 -0.53 -13.58 -27.41
CA ILE A 283 0.42 -14.69 -27.55
C ILE A 283 1.59 -14.31 -28.48
N GLN A 284 1.31 -13.68 -29.62
CA GLN A 284 2.33 -13.23 -30.56
C GLN A 284 3.21 -12.14 -29.96
N ARG A 285 2.62 -11.16 -29.25
CA ARG A 285 3.35 -10.14 -28.49
C ARG A 285 4.28 -10.81 -27.47
N ALA A 286 3.76 -11.74 -26.66
CA ALA A 286 4.54 -12.46 -25.67
C ALA A 286 5.66 -13.30 -26.29
N ALA A 287 5.39 -13.99 -27.41
CA ALA A 287 6.39 -14.77 -28.14
C ALA A 287 7.51 -13.90 -28.73
N ASN A 288 7.18 -12.70 -29.22
CA ASN A 288 8.14 -11.77 -29.79
C ASN A 288 8.98 -11.04 -28.73
N THR A 289 8.44 -10.86 -27.53
CA THR A 289 9.08 -10.02 -26.48
C THR A 289 9.67 -10.81 -25.33
N GLY A 290 9.18 -12.03 -25.04
CA GLY A 290 9.60 -12.82 -23.88
C GLY A 290 9.19 -12.25 -22.53
N VAL A 291 8.39 -11.16 -22.49
CA VAL A 291 8.08 -10.41 -21.27
C VAL A 291 6.57 -10.28 -21.07
N TYR A 292 6.12 -10.43 -19.82
CA TYR A 292 4.74 -10.17 -19.44
C TYR A 292 4.38 -8.69 -19.56
N ARG A 293 3.12 -8.38 -19.85
CA ARG A 293 2.65 -6.99 -19.92
C ARG A 293 2.52 -6.39 -18.52
N ILE A 294 2.99 -5.15 -18.34
CA ILE A 294 2.68 -4.31 -17.18
C ILE A 294 1.64 -3.30 -17.64
N ARG A 295 0.59 -3.10 -16.85
CA ARG A 295 -0.41 -2.05 -17.09
C ARG A 295 -1.05 -1.56 -15.80
N GLY A 296 -1.86 -0.52 -15.93
CA GLY A 296 -2.77 -0.04 -14.89
C GLY A 296 -4.19 -0.57 -15.06
N TRP A 297 -5.14 0.16 -14.46
CA TRP A 297 -6.56 -0.20 -14.36
C TRP A 297 -6.83 -1.39 -13.42
N GLY A 298 -8.10 -1.80 -13.32
CA GLY A 298 -8.51 -3.07 -12.70
C GLY A 298 -8.79 -4.15 -13.76
N ALA A 299 -9.38 -5.28 -13.32
CA ALA A 299 -9.79 -6.35 -14.23
C ALA A 299 -10.74 -5.86 -15.33
N LYS A 300 -10.45 -6.24 -16.59
CA LYS A 300 -11.25 -5.92 -17.79
C LYS A 300 -12.13 -7.07 -18.24
N ARG A 301 -11.95 -8.26 -17.67
CA ARG A 301 -12.79 -9.42 -17.97
C ARG A 301 -14.23 -9.22 -17.52
N VAL A 302 -15.14 -9.92 -18.21
CA VAL A 302 -16.55 -9.96 -17.85
C VAL A 302 -16.72 -10.78 -16.57
N LEU A 303 -17.36 -10.18 -15.58
CA LEU A 303 -17.65 -10.75 -14.28
C LEU A 303 -19.11 -10.42 -13.93
N PRO A 304 -19.80 -11.23 -13.10
CA PRO A 304 -21.02 -10.76 -12.45
C PRO A 304 -20.74 -9.47 -11.67
N THR A 305 -21.64 -8.51 -11.80
CA THR A 305 -21.50 -7.16 -11.24
C THR A 305 -22.70 -6.80 -10.38
N PHE A 306 -22.65 -5.63 -9.74
CA PHE A 306 -23.81 -5.06 -9.08
C PHE A 306 -24.99 -4.83 -10.03
N ASP A 307 -24.77 -4.68 -11.34
CA ASP A 307 -25.86 -4.50 -12.33
C ASP A 307 -26.74 -5.76 -12.44
N ASP A 308 -26.23 -6.92 -12.03
CA ASP A 308 -26.98 -8.18 -11.97
C ASP A 308 -27.85 -8.30 -10.71
N LEU A 309 -27.88 -7.27 -9.85
CA LEU A 309 -28.78 -7.16 -8.71
C LEU A 309 -29.76 -6.00 -8.91
N VAL A 310 -30.98 -6.15 -8.42
CA VAL A 310 -32.01 -5.10 -8.42
C VAL A 310 -32.61 -4.94 -7.03
N PHE A 311 -33.10 -3.75 -6.73
CA PHE A 311 -33.84 -3.48 -5.49
C PHE A 311 -35.31 -3.84 -5.64
N LEU A 312 -35.87 -4.50 -4.63
CA LEU A 312 -37.29 -4.76 -4.45
C LEU A 312 -37.93 -3.55 -3.74
N GLY A 313 -38.14 -2.49 -4.52
CA GLY A 313 -38.77 -1.26 -4.02
C GLY A 313 -40.12 -1.52 -3.35
N ALA A 314 -40.44 -0.71 -2.35
CA ALA A 314 -41.67 -0.76 -1.59
C ALA A 314 -42.91 -0.50 -2.47
N SER A 315 -44.02 -1.16 -2.13
CA SER A 315 -45.30 -1.05 -2.82
C SER A 315 -46.45 -1.16 -1.80
N MET A 316 -47.20 -2.27 -1.77
CA MET A 316 -48.25 -2.50 -0.77
C MET A 316 -47.76 -3.24 0.47
N SER A 317 -46.71 -4.07 0.36
CA SER A 317 -46.17 -4.87 1.47
C SER A 317 -45.24 -4.09 2.41
N ARG A 318 -44.68 -2.99 1.92
CA ARG A 318 -43.84 -2.01 2.64
C ARG A 318 -44.21 -0.63 2.12
N TYR A 319 -44.09 0.41 2.93
CA TYR A 319 -44.30 1.79 2.48
C TYR A 319 -42.97 2.45 2.10
N PRO A 320 -42.86 3.10 0.93
CA PRO A 320 -41.70 3.91 0.60
C PRO A 320 -41.69 5.20 1.43
N LEU A 321 -40.53 5.85 1.52
CA LEU A 321 -40.43 7.20 2.07
C LEU A 321 -40.60 8.26 0.97
N GLU A 322 -41.35 9.31 1.25
CA GLU A 322 -41.53 10.46 0.34
C GLU A 322 -40.26 11.32 0.31
N GLY A 323 -39.48 11.24 -0.77
CA GLY A 323 -38.13 11.84 -0.82
C GLY A 323 -38.02 13.35 -0.57
N TYR A 324 -39.10 14.12 -0.79
CA TYR A 324 -39.14 15.56 -0.55
C TYR A 324 -39.65 15.94 0.85
N ARG A 325 -40.17 14.98 1.65
CA ARG A 325 -40.72 15.20 2.99
C ARG A 325 -39.96 14.47 4.07
N GLU A 326 -39.42 13.30 3.74
CA GLU A 326 -38.83 12.38 4.69
C GLU A 326 -37.30 12.28 4.47
N ALA A 327 -36.57 12.48 5.56
CA ALA A 327 -35.13 12.44 5.55
C ALA A 327 -34.63 10.99 5.38
N CYS A 328 -33.55 10.82 4.63
CA CYS A 328 -32.79 9.58 4.58
C CYS A 328 -31.34 9.91 4.92
N ALA A 329 -30.86 9.47 6.08
CA ALA A 329 -29.51 9.79 6.53
C ALA A 329 -28.43 8.92 5.85
N THR A 330 -27.21 9.46 5.78
CA THR A 330 -26.08 8.88 5.03
C THR A 330 -24.79 8.79 5.85
N ASN A 331 -24.80 9.33 7.07
CA ASN A 331 -23.59 9.40 7.89
C ASN A 331 -23.15 8.00 8.34
N VAL A 332 -21.85 7.82 8.52
CA VAL A 332 -21.25 6.56 9.01
C VAL A 332 -20.15 6.87 10.01
N VAL A 333 -20.01 6.00 11.02
CA VAL A 333 -18.91 6.06 12.00
C VAL A 333 -18.04 4.83 11.80
N LEU A 334 -16.75 5.05 11.57
CA LEU A 334 -15.77 4.01 11.30
C LEU A 334 -14.73 3.93 12.42
N GLY A 335 -14.54 2.72 12.94
CA GLY A 335 -13.44 2.39 13.83
C GLY A 335 -13.65 2.73 15.31
N ALA A 336 -14.88 2.63 15.79
CA ALA A 336 -15.25 2.89 17.19
C ALA A 336 -14.83 1.78 18.19
N ARG A 337 -14.12 0.74 17.74
CA ARG A 337 -13.82 -0.44 18.57
C ARG A 337 -12.75 -0.16 19.62
N PHE A 338 -11.60 0.39 19.22
CA PHE A 338 -10.47 0.65 20.13
C PHE A 338 -9.97 2.10 20.10
N ALA A 339 -10.31 2.87 19.07
CA ALA A 339 -9.88 4.26 18.94
C ALA A 339 -10.70 5.20 19.84
N ALA A 340 -10.04 6.17 20.47
CA ALA A 340 -10.73 7.22 21.22
C ALA A 340 -11.47 8.23 20.32
N GLU A 341 -10.98 8.41 19.09
CA GLU A 341 -11.52 9.33 18.08
C GLU A 341 -11.85 8.52 16.80
N PRO A 342 -13.04 7.89 16.73
CA PRO A 342 -13.48 7.23 15.51
C PRO A 342 -13.70 8.25 14.38
N ILE A 343 -13.71 7.77 13.15
CA ILE A 343 -13.93 8.63 11.98
C ILE A 343 -15.41 8.75 11.68
N GLU A 344 -15.94 9.97 11.76
CA GLU A 344 -17.31 10.31 11.35
C GLU A 344 -17.30 10.89 9.94
N LEU A 345 -18.07 10.30 9.02
CA LEU A 345 -18.20 10.77 7.65
C LEU A 345 -19.65 11.15 7.36
N ALA A 346 -19.86 12.19 6.55
CA ALA A 346 -21.20 12.64 6.14
C ALA A 346 -21.86 11.68 5.12
N ILE A 347 -21.04 10.94 4.38
CA ILE A 347 -21.46 9.99 3.34
C ILE A 347 -20.66 8.68 3.48
N PRO A 348 -21.22 7.51 3.10
CA PRO A 348 -20.55 6.23 3.26
C PRO A 348 -19.65 5.89 2.06
N ILE A 349 -18.97 6.90 1.51
CA ILE A 349 -18.18 6.80 0.28
C ILE A 349 -16.83 7.46 0.54
N THR A 350 -15.75 6.68 0.51
CA THR A 350 -14.37 7.14 0.76
C THR A 350 -13.54 7.13 -0.52
N ILE A 351 -12.45 7.88 -0.56
CA ILE A 351 -11.47 7.83 -1.66
C ILE A 351 -10.37 6.82 -1.34
N ALA A 352 -10.13 5.87 -2.25
CA ALA A 352 -9.16 4.80 -2.06
C ALA A 352 -7.71 5.29 -2.04
N GLY A 353 -6.83 4.54 -1.37
CA GLY A 353 -5.41 4.84 -1.28
C GLY A 353 -4.70 4.76 -2.63
N MET A 354 -4.25 5.89 -3.13
CA MET A 354 -3.53 6.02 -4.39
C MET A 354 -2.29 6.89 -4.21
N SER A 355 -1.11 6.33 -4.49
CA SER A 355 0.16 6.94 -4.08
C SER A 355 0.50 8.22 -4.83
N PHE A 356 1.06 9.21 -4.14
CA PHE A 356 1.89 10.21 -4.78
C PHE A 356 3.12 9.51 -5.39
N GLY A 357 3.39 9.74 -6.67
CA GLY A 357 4.29 8.93 -7.50
C GLY A 357 3.49 8.24 -8.60
N SER A 358 2.47 7.45 -8.23
CA SER A 358 1.47 6.99 -9.21
C SER A 358 0.62 8.15 -9.73
N LEU A 359 0.18 9.02 -8.83
CA LEU A 359 -0.59 10.23 -9.12
C LEU A 359 0.29 11.48 -9.00
N SER A 360 -0.04 12.51 -9.76
CA SER A 360 0.54 13.84 -9.67
C SER A 360 0.11 14.55 -8.38
N ALA A 361 0.89 15.56 -7.95
CA ALA A 361 0.53 16.37 -6.77
C ALA A 361 -0.82 17.08 -6.96
N ASN A 362 -1.12 17.56 -8.17
CA ASN A 362 -2.40 18.20 -8.49
C ASN A 362 -3.58 17.23 -8.34
N ALA A 363 -3.40 15.95 -8.72
CA ALA A 363 -4.43 14.93 -8.52
C ALA A 363 -4.64 14.65 -7.03
N LYS A 364 -3.56 14.58 -6.24
CA LYS A 364 -3.64 14.42 -4.78
C LYS A 364 -4.38 15.59 -4.11
N GLU A 365 -4.10 16.81 -4.52
CA GLU A 365 -4.84 18.00 -4.08
C GLU A 365 -6.33 17.95 -4.47
N ALA A 366 -6.63 17.62 -5.73
CA ALA A 366 -8.01 17.56 -6.23
C ALA A 366 -8.86 16.55 -5.44
N LEU A 367 -8.29 15.38 -5.14
CA LEU A 367 -8.94 14.35 -4.35
C LEU A 367 -9.24 14.86 -2.93
N GLY A 368 -8.28 15.53 -2.28
CA GLY A 368 -8.48 16.15 -0.96
C GLY A 368 -9.60 17.18 -0.97
N ARG A 369 -9.56 18.13 -1.91
CA ARG A 369 -10.58 19.18 -2.05
C ARG A 369 -11.99 18.60 -2.24
N GLY A 370 -12.13 17.62 -3.14
CA GLY A 370 -13.43 17.01 -3.43
C GLY A 370 -13.97 16.18 -2.28
N ALA A 371 -13.11 15.42 -1.59
CA ALA A 371 -13.50 14.62 -0.43
C ALA A 371 -13.95 15.51 0.75
N SER A 372 -13.19 16.55 1.07
CA SER A 372 -13.54 17.50 2.14
C SER A 372 -14.85 18.23 1.85
N ALA A 373 -15.06 18.67 0.61
CA ALA A 373 -16.32 19.31 0.21
C ALA A 373 -17.54 18.38 0.35
N ALA A 374 -17.33 17.06 0.28
CA ALA A 374 -18.36 16.05 0.47
C ALA A 374 -18.45 15.51 1.91
N GLY A 375 -17.59 15.99 2.84
CA GLY A 375 -17.53 15.52 4.21
C GLY A 375 -17.05 14.06 4.33
N THR A 376 -16.10 13.65 3.48
CA THR A 376 -15.54 12.29 3.47
C THR A 376 -14.00 12.28 3.49
N SER A 377 -13.40 11.09 3.59
CA SER A 377 -11.96 10.90 3.73
C SER A 377 -11.23 10.59 2.42
N THR A 378 -9.95 11.00 2.35
CA THR A 378 -8.96 10.45 1.42
C THR A 378 -8.02 9.46 2.08
N THR A 379 -7.26 8.72 1.28
CA THR A 379 -6.22 7.80 1.76
C THR A 379 -4.90 8.06 1.02
N SER A 380 -3.78 8.18 1.75
CA SER A 380 -2.49 8.66 1.19
C SER A 380 -1.93 7.81 0.05
N GLY A 381 -2.16 6.51 0.10
CA GLY A 381 -1.55 5.57 -0.85
C GLY A 381 -0.13 5.17 -0.48
N ASP A 382 0.48 4.33 -1.33
CA ASP A 382 1.81 3.75 -1.17
C ASP A 382 3.01 4.74 -1.15
N GLY A 383 2.77 6.05 -1.15
CA GLY A 383 3.78 7.07 -1.45
C GLY A 383 4.21 7.94 -0.28
N GLY A 384 3.60 7.75 0.90
CA GLY A 384 3.66 8.72 1.99
C GLY A 384 2.61 9.82 1.84
N MET A 385 2.61 10.77 2.79
CA MET A 385 1.70 11.90 2.80
C MET A 385 2.38 13.10 2.13
N THR A 386 1.70 13.77 1.20
CA THR A 386 2.15 15.06 0.68
C THR A 386 1.44 16.21 1.38
N ASP A 387 2.08 17.37 1.44
CA ASP A 387 1.45 18.56 2.02
C ASP A 387 0.26 19.03 1.18
N GLU A 388 0.29 18.88 -0.14
CA GLU A 388 -0.84 19.22 -1.01
C GLU A 388 -2.09 18.38 -0.70
N GLU A 389 -1.92 17.09 -0.39
CA GLU A 389 -3.04 16.23 0.01
C GLU A 389 -3.50 16.60 1.43
N ARG A 390 -2.58 16.63 2.40
CA ARG A 390 -2.94 16.85 3.81
C ARG A 390 -3.60 18.19 4.04
N THR A 391 -3.16 19.25 3.34
CA THR A 391 -3.73 20.60 3.46
C THR A 391 -5.18 20.66 3.00
N HIS A 392 -5.56 19.81 2.05
CA HIS A 392 -6.88 19.87 1.40
C HIS A 392 -7.84 18.78 1.83
N SER A 393 -7.36 17.71 2.47
CA SER A 393 -8.19 16.70 3.12
C SER A 393 -8.50 17.11 4.56
N GLU A 394 -9.78 17.22 4.94
CA GLU A 394 -10.20 17.33 6.34
C GLU A 394 -9.93 16.02 7.08
N THR A 395 -10.31 14.89 6.47
CA THR A 395 -10.04 13.53 6.98
C THR A 395 -9.12 12.79 6.01
N LEU A 396 -7.98 12.30 6.49
CA LEU A 396 -6.98 11.58 5.70
C LEU A 396 -6.51 10.31 6.42
N VAL A 397 -6.71 9.16 5.79
CA VAL A 397 -6.23 7.85 6.24
C VAL A 397 -4.80 7.63 5.74
N TYR A 398 -3.85 7.45 6.65
CA TYR A 398 -2.46 7.25 6.32
C TYR A 398 -2.15 5.76 6.09
N GLN A 399 -1.60 5.40 4.93
CA GLN A 399 -1.27 4.01 4.63
C GLN A 399 0.09 3.57 5.18
N TYR A 400 0.09 2.40 5.82
CA TYR A 400 1.26 1.72 6.36
C TYR A 400 1.54 0.44 5.55
N LEU A 401 2.65 0.44 4.82
CA LEU A 401 2.91 -0.50 3.72
C LEU A 401 3.99 -1.52 4.06
N PRO A 402 4.07 -2.66 3.36
CA PRO A 402 5.13 -3.65 3.54
C PRO A 402 6.55 -3.06 3.53
N SER A 403 6.85 -2.16 2.59
CA SER A 403 8.19 -1.58 2.42
C SER A 403 8.39 -0.21 3.09
N ARG A 404 7.37 0.32 3.78
CA ARG A 404 7.43 1.62 4.49
C ARG A 404 7.83 2.82 3.61
N TYR A 405 7.60 2.76 2.31
CA TYR A 405 7.94 3.88 1.42
C TYR A 405 7.19 5.14 1.84
N GLY A 406 7.90 6.26 1.99
CA GLY A 406 7.32 7.51 2.47
C GLY A 406 6.79 7.44 3.91
N MET A 407 7.19 6.43 4.70
CA MET A 407 6.72 6.28 6.07
C MET A 407 7.47 7.20 7.01
N ASN A 408 6.74 8.15 7.60
CA ASN A 408 7.27 9.07 8.59
C ASN A 408 6.36 9.03 9.83
N PRO A 409 6.91 8.81 11.04
CA PRO A 409 6.20 8.90 12.32
C PRO A 409 5.35 10.16 12.48
N ASP A 410 5.81 11.31 11.98
CA ASP A 410 5.08 12.58 12.11
C ASP A 410 3.85 12.62 11.22
N ASP A 411 3.97 12.18 9.97
CA ASP A 411 2.84 12.11 9.04
C ASP A 411 1.82 11.08 9.49
N LEU A 412 2.29 9.95 10.03
CA LEU A 412 1.44 8.95 10.68
C LEU A 412 0.70 9.57 11.89
N ARG A 413 1.35 10.44 12.68
CA ARG A 413 0.70 11.24 13.72
C ARG A 413 -0.13 12.42 13.19
N ARG A 414 -0.03 12.82 11.93
CA ARG A 414 -0.90 13.81 11.27
C ARG A 414 -2.11 13.20 10.54
N GLY A 415 -2.11 11.91 10.23
CA GLY A 415 -3.28 11.22 9.66
C GLY A 415 -4.45 11.17 10.64
N ASP A 416 -5.66 10.89 10.20
CA ASP A 416 -6.84 10.77 11.08
C ASP A 416 -7.15 9.30 11.39
N ALA A 417 -6.72 8.40 10.51
CA ALA A 417 -6.69 6.94 10.72
C ALA A 417 -5.42 6.35 10.10
N ILE A 418 -5.11 5.09 10.42
CA ILE A 418 -4.00 4.35 9.82
C ILE A 418 -4.55 3.14 9.08
N GLU A 419 -4.14 2.90 7.84
CA GLU A 419 -4.50 1.69 7.08
C GLU A 419 -3.27 0.81 6.86
N VAL A 420 -3.22 -0.35 7.52
CA VAL A 420 -2.19 -1.37 7.29
C VAL A 420 -2.54 -2.15 6.04
N VAL A 421 -1.70 -2.05 5.01
CA VAL A 421 -1.97 -2.65 3.70
C VAL A 421 -1.35 -4.05 3.61
N VAL A 422 -2.19 -5.08 3.75
CA VAL A 422 -1.79 -6.48 3.51
C VAL A 422 -1.89 -6.84 2.04
N GLY A 423 -2.86 -6.26 1.32
CA GLY A 423 -3.00 -6.44 -0.13
C GLY A 423 -4.02 -5.49 -0.75
N GLN A 424 -4.08 -5.49 -2.08
CA GLN A 424 -5.06 -4.72 -2.86
C GLN A 424 -5.68 -5.58 -3.96
N GLY A 425 -6.83 -5.15 -4.49
CA GLY A 425 -7.65 -5.93 -5.42
C GLY A 425 -6.98 -6.28 -6.75
N ALA A 426 -6.17 -5.36 -7.29
CA ALA A 426 -5.47 -5.57 -8.57
C ALA A 426 -4.33 -6.60 -8.52
N LYS A 427 -3.82 -6.90 -7.31
CA LYS A 427 -2.64 -7.77 -7.11
C LYS A 427 -2.57 -8.38 -5.70
N PRO A 428 -3.57 -9.17 -5.26
CA PRO A 428 -3.45 -9.88 -4.00
C PRO A 428 -2.20 -10.78 -4.00
N GLY A 429 -1.40 -10.72 -2.94
CA GLY A 429 -0.13 -11.44 -2.85
C GLY A 429 1.04 -10.82 -3.64
N GLY A 430 0.81 -9.71 -4.35
CA GLY A 430 1.84 -8.89 -4.98
C GLY A 430 2.22 -7.67 -4.15
N GLY A 431 3.28 -6.96 -4.54
CA GLY A 431 3.70 -5.70 -3.95
C GLY A 431 3.34 -4.47 -4.80
N GLY A 432 3.32 -3.30 -4.16
CA GLY A 432 3.35 -2.00 -4.84
C GLY A 432 4.45 -1.93 -5.91
N MET A 433 4.17 -1.23 -7.03
CA MET A 433 5.11 -1.07 -8.13
C MET A 433 5.02 0.37 -8.64
N LEU A 434 6.17 1.01 -8.82
CA LEU A 434 6.27 2.32 -9.48
C LEU A 434 7.51 2.28 -10.39
N LEU A 435 7.31 2.57 -11.67
CA LEU A 435 8.40 2.51 -12.65
C LEU A 435 9.33 3.72 -12.53
N GLY A 436 10.60 3.53 -12.88
CA GLY A 436 11.71 4.43 -12.65
C GLY A 436 11.51 5.82 -13.26
N HIS A 437 10.91 5.93 -14.45
CA HIS A 437 10.60 7.23 -15.05
C HIS A 437 9.53 8.03 -14.31
N LYS A 438 8.80 7.41 -13.36
CA LYS A 438 7.90 8.10 -12.40
C LYS A 438 8.56 8.31 -11.03
N ILE A 439 9.83 7.96 -10.88
CA ILE A 439 10.61 8.20 -9.67
C ILE A 439 11.47 9.42 -9.94
N SER A 440 10.80 10.59 -9.92
CA SER A 440 11.43 11.90 -9.99
C SER A 440 12.23 12.17 -8.72
N ALA A 441 13.11 13.17 -8.74
CA ALA A 441 13.87 13.60 -7.57
C ALA A 441 13.00 13.75 -6.29
N ARG A 442 11.79 14.31 -6.40
CA ARG A 442 10.86 14.45 -5.26
C ARG A 442 10.33 13.09 -4.76
N VAL A 443 9.95 12.20 -5.66
CA VAL A 443 9.46 10.86 -5.30
C VAL A 443 10.59 10.02 -4.68
N ALA A 444 11.79 10.11 -5.26
CA ALA A 444 13.01 9.49 -4.79
C ALA A 444 13.33 9.93 -3.35
N ASP A 445 13.32 11.24 -3.09
CA ASP A 445 13.55 11.82 -1.76
C ASP A 445 12.52 11.30 -0.73
N MET A 446 11.23 11.45 -1.03
CA MET A 446 10.15 11.01 -0.14
C MET A 446 10.23 9.51 0.20
N ARG A 447 10.63 8.67 -0.76
CA ARG A 447 10.66 7.21 -0.58
C ARG A 447 12.01 6.68 -0.17
N THR A 448 13.01 7.56 -0.09
CA THR A 448 14.42 7.23 0.15
C THR A 448 14.96 6.20 -0.84
N LEU A 449 14.65 6.44 -2.11
CA LEU A 449 15.06 5.64 -3.26
C LEU A 449 15.97 6.45 -4.17
N PRO A 450 16.83 5.81 -4.98
CA PRO A 450 17.55 6.52 -6.04
C PRO A 450 16.59 6.97 -7.16
N GLU A 451 16.86 8.12 -7.76
CA GLU A 451 16.09 8.65 -8.89
C GLU A 451 16.18 7.71 -10.11
N GLY A 452 15.07 7.53 -10.83
CA GLY A 452 15.03 6.73 -12.05
C GLY A 452 14.98 5.21 -11.86
N ILE A 453 15.02 4.70 -10.63
CA ILE A 453 15.12 3.27 -10.30
C ILE A 453 13.76 2.67 -10.01
N ASP A 454 13.38 1.58 -10.69
CA ASP A 454 12.09 0.92 -10.49
C ASP A 454 11.88 0.53 -9.01
N GLN A 455 10.77 0.99 -8.44
CA GLN A 455 10.35 0.58 -7.11
C GLN A 455 9.52 -0.70 -7.16
N ARG A 456 9.93 -1.69 -6.37
CA ARG A 456 9.14 -2.87 -6.04
C ARG A 456 8.97 -2.96 -4.52
N SER A 457 7.73 -2.91 -4.05
CA SER A 457 7.44 -3.17 -2.64
C SER A 457 7.49 -4.68 -2.37
N ALA A 458 7.86 -5.05 -1.16
CA ALA A 458 7.74 -6.41 -0.67
C ALA A 458 6.26 -6.85 -0.69
N CYS A 459 6.01 -8.12 -0.98
CA CYS A 459 4.65 -8.70 -0.96
C CYS A 459 4.15 -9.02 0.46
N ARG A 460 5.03 -8.96 1.45
CA ARG A 460 4.74 -9.18 2.87
C ARG A 460 5.47 -8.13 3.70
N HIS A 461 4.90 -7.76 4.83
CA HIS A 461 5.63 -6.96 5.79
C HIS A 461 6.80 -7.78 6.34
N PRO A 462 8.03 -7.26 6.33
CA PRO A 462 9.23 -8.01 6.67
C PRO A 462 9.35 -8.34 8.17
N ASP A 463 8.69 -7.55 9.00
CA ASP A 463 8.74 -7.46 10.46
C ASP A 463 7.65 -8.28 11.17
N TRP A 464 6.63 -8.76 10.44
CA TRP A 464 5.64 -9.68 10.98
C TRP A 464 5.40 -10.84 10.01
N THR A 465 5.19 -12.05 10.56
CA THR A 465 5.08 -13.29 9.76
C THR A 465 3.68 -13.89 9.76
N GLY A 466 2.82 -13.41 10.66
CA GLY A 466 1.45 -13.90 10.79
C GLY A 466 0.57 -12.94 11.60
N PRO A 467 -0.69 -13.33 11.84
CA PRO A 467 -1.69 -12.49 12.49
C PRO A 467 -1.36 -12.13 13.95
N ASP A 468 -0.64 -13.01 14.66
CA ASP A 468 -0.24 -12.72 16.05
C ASP A 468 0.83 -11.61 16.08
N ASP A 469 1.81 -11.63 15.17
CA ASP A 469 2.79 -10.56 15.00
C ASP A 469 2.12 -9.25 14.50
N LEU A 470 1.12 -9.36 13.62
CA LEU A 470 0.33 -8.22 13.16
C LEU A 470 -0.42 -7.56 14.32
N ALA A 471 -0.92 -8.34 15.30
CA ALA A 471 -1.56 -7.79 16.50
C ALA A 471 -0.61 -6.88 17.30
N ILE A 472 0.65 -7.29 17.39
CA ILE A 472 1.70 -6.52 18.04
C ILE A 472 1.98 -5.25 17.24
N LYS A 473 2.05 -5.34 15.91
CA LYS A 473 2.23 -4.17 15.04
C LYS A 473 1.06 -3.17 15.14
N ILE A 474 -0.19 -3.65 15.15
CA ILE A 474 -1.36 -2.79 15.36
C ILE A 474 -1.29 -2.11 16.73
N THR A 475 -0.85 -2.84 17.76
CA THR A 475 -0.64 -2.25 19.09
C THR A 475 0.40 -1.13 19.05
N GLU A 476 1.53 -1.33 18.36
CA GLU A 476 2.55 -0.29 18.17
C GLU A 476 1.99 0.95 17.46
N LEU A 477 1.20 0.78 16.40
CA LEU A 477 0.55 1.88 15.68
C LEU A 477 -0.45 2.65 16.55
N ARG A 478 -1.11 1.97 17.50
CA ARG A 478 -1.96 2.63 18.51
C ARG A 478 -1.14 3.39 19.53
N GLU A 479 -0.06 2.81 20.03
CA GLU A 479 0.82 3.48 21.01
C GLU A 479 1.39 4.78 20.44
N ILE A 480 1.90 4.79 19.21
CA ILE A 480 2.45 6.02 18.59
C ILE A 480 1.38 7.10 18.35
N THR A 481 0.13 6.71 18.17
CA THR A 481 -1.00 7.66 17.99
C THR A 481 -1.71 7.99 19.30
N GLY A 482 -1.18 7.56 20.45
CA GLY A 482 -1.79 7.78 21.76
C GLY A 482 -3.17 7.13 21.90
N TRP A 483 -3.43 6.05 21.16
CA TRP A 483 -4.72 5.35 21.07
C TRP A 483 -5.88 6.20 20.55
N ARG A 484 -5.59 7.34 19.94
CA ARG A 484 -6.62 8.26 19.44
C ARG A 484 -7.24 7.76 18.14
N LYS A 485 -6.42 7.23 17.24
CA LYS A 485 -6.83 6.96 15.86
C LYS A 485 -7.20 5.50 15.61
N PRO A 486 -8.17 5.23 14.72
CA PRO A 486 -8.47 3.87 14.33
C PRO A 486 -7.44 3.30 13.36
N VAL A 487 -7.26 1.98 13.45
CA VAL A 487 -6.36 1.19 12.61
C VAL A 487 -7.17 0.26 11.72
N TYR A 488 -7.09 0.50 10.43
CA TYR A 488 -7.72 -0.29 9.39
C TYR A 488 -6.75 -1.36 8.91
N VAL A 489 -7.29 -2.49 8.45
CA VAL A 489 -6.51 -3.52 7.75
C VAL A 489 -7.11 -3.72 6.37
N LYS A 490 -6.32 -3.41 5.33
CA LYS A 490 -6.72 -3.56 3.94
C LYS A 490 -6.24 -4.89 3.38
N VAL A 491 -7.16 -5.68 2.85
CA VAL A 491 -6.92 -6.99 2.26
C VAL A 491 -7.45 -7.03 0.81
N GLY A 492 -6.69 -7.67 -0.08
CA GLY A 492 -7.19 -8.03 -1.40
C GLY A 492 -8.11 -9.25 -1.30
N ALA A 493 -9.18 -9.30 -2.08
CA ALA A 493 -10.19 -10.36 -2.01
C ALA A 493 -9.67 -11.69 -2.58
N ALA A 494 -8.76 -12.37 -1.87
CA ALA A 494 -8.28 -13.71 -2.22
C ALA A 494 -8.99 -14.79 -1.38
N ARG A 495 -8.98 -14.63 -0.05
CA ARG A 495 -9.73 -15.50 0.87
C ARG A 495 -10.52 -14.65 1.88
N PRO A 496 -11.54 -13.90 1.43
CA PRO A 496 -12.15 -12.82 2.22
C PRO A 496 -12.59 -13.21 3.63
N TYR A 497 -13.21 -14.38 3.81
CA TYR A 497 -13.62 -14.85 5.15
C TYR A 497 -12.42 -14.99 6.11
N TYR A 498 -11.37 -15.70 5.68
CA TYR A 498 -10.22 -15.98 6.53
C TYR A 498 -9.37 -14.73 6.77
N ASP A 499 -9.10 -13.96 5.72
CA ASP A 499 -8.28 -12.76 5.80
C ASP A 499 -8.95 -11.71 6.71
N THR A 500 -10.28 -11.55 6.60
CA THR A 500 -11.08 -10.68 7.47
C THR A 500 -11.08 -11.17 8.91
N ALA A 501 -11.30 -12.47 9.16
CA ALA A 501 -11.28 -13.03 10.51
C ALA A 501 -9.91 -12.83 11.18
N LEU A 502 -8.82 -12.98 10.44
CA LEU A 502 -7.46 -12.74 10.92
C LEU A 502 -7.21 -11.25 11.20
N ALA A 503 -7.70 -10.34 10.35
CA ALA A 503 -7.62 -8.90 10.60
C ALA A 503 -8.36 -8.49 11.89
N VAL A 504 -9.57 -9.03 12.12
CA VAL A 504 -10.34 -8.82 13.35
C VAL A 504 -9.58 -9.36 14.57
N LYS A 505 -9.01 -10.56 14.46
CA LYS A 505 -8.18 -11.19 15.52
C LYS A 505 -6.95 -10.33 15.84
N ALA A 506 -6.31 -9.76 14.82
CA ALA A 506 -5.15 -8.90 14.97
C ALA A 506 -5.50 -7.54 15.60
N GLY A 507 -6.79 -7.18 15.71
CA GLY A 507 -7.22 -5.96 16.38
C GLY A 507 -7.52 -4.80 15.43
N ALA A 508 -7.88 -5.08 14.18
CA ALA A 508 -8.44 -4.08 13.27
C ALA A 508 -9.69 -3.41 13.88
N ASP A 509 -9.79 -2.09 13.69
CA ASP A 509 -11.00 -1.30 13.93
C ASP A 509 -11.95 -1.34 12.73
N VAL A 510 -11.38 -1.39 11.52
CA VAL A 510 -12.08 -1.44 10.24
C VAL A 510 -11.34 -2.41 9.31
N VAL A 511 -12.07 -3.17 8.51
CA VAL A 511 -11.49 -3.98 7.43
C VAL A 511 -11.85 -3.35 6.10
N VAL A 512 -10.84 -3.15 5.24
CA VAL A 512 -11.03 -2.70 3.86
C VAL A 512 -10.83 -3.88 2.93
N LEU A 513 -11.91 -4.31 2.27
CA LEU A 513 -11.89 -5.46 1.36
C LEU A 513 -11.91 -4.98 -0.08
N ASP A 514 -10.85 -5.28 -0.82
CA ASP A 514 -10.66 -4.80 -2.19
C ASP A 514 -10.83 -5.94 -3.20
N GLY A 515 -11.95 -5.95 -3.93
CA GLY A 515 -12.27 -6.96 -4.94
C GLY A 515 -11.38 -6.88 -6.18
N MET A 516 -11.37 -7.92 -7.00
CA MET A 516 -10.46 -8.01 -8.17
C MET A 516 -10.61 -6.86 -9.19
N GLN A 517 -11.75 -6.15 -9.17
CA GLN A 517 -11.96 -4.95 -9.98
C GLN A 517 -11.20 -3.70 -9.47
N GLY A 518 -10.51 -3.80 -8.32
CA GLY A 518 -9.66 -2.76 -7.78
C GLY A 518 -8.58 -2.32 -8.77
N GLY A 519 -8.32 -1.02 -8.83
CA GLY A 519 -7.36 -0.44 -9.77
C GLY A 519 -5.91 -0.51 -9.29
N THR A 520 -4.98 -0.35 -10.23
CA THR A 520 -3.57 -0.07 -9.97
C THR A 520 -3.01 0.86 -11.05
N ALA A 521 -1.92 1.58 -10.75
CA ALA A 521 -1.17 2.29 -11.77
C ALA A 521 -0.20 1.35 -12.51
N ALA A 522 0.33 0.33 -11.82
CA ALA A 522 1.28 -0.60 -12.38
C ALA A 522 1.24 -1.95 -11.64
N THR A 523 1.05 -3.02 -12.40
CA THR A 523 1.41 -4.40 -12.04
C THR A 523 1.38 -5.27 -13.28
N GLN A 524 1.80 -6.53 -13.16
CA GLN A 524 1.68 -7.50 -14.25
C GLN A 524 0.21 -7.76 -14.59
N ASP A 525 -0.13 -7.74 -15.87
CA ASP A 525 -1.49 -7.99 -16.38
C ASP A 525 -2.08 -9.30 -15.86
N VAL A 526 -1.24 -10.33 -15.72
CA VAL A 526 -1.65 -11.63 -15.19
C VAL A 526 -2.16 -11.55 -13.73
N PHE A 527 -1.62 -10.66 -12.90
CA PHE A 527 -2.14 -10.45 -11.55
C PHE A 527 -3.55 -9.84 -11.59
N ILE A 528 -3.73 -8.83 -12.43
CA ILE A 528 -5.01 -8.09 -12.53
C ILE A 528 -6.14 -9.01 -12.99
N GLU A 529 -5.88 -9.85 -13.99
CA GLU A 529 -6.94 -10.69 -14.59
C GLU A 529 -7.16 -12.02 -13.86
N HIS A 530 -6.17 -12.55 -13.13
CA HIS A 530 -6.20 -13.93 -12.63
C HIS A 530 -6.07 -14.11 -11.12
N VAL A 531 -5.92 -13.04 -10.33
CA VAL A 531 -5.72 -13.16 -8.88
C VAL A 531 -6.79 -12.39 -8.11
N GLY A 532 -7.46 -13.09 -7.18
CA GLY A 532 -8.57 -12.55 -6.39
C GLY A 532 -9.95 -12.93 -6.95
N ILE A 533 -11.01 -12.51 -6.26
CA ILE A 533 -12.41 -12.76 -6.63
C ILE A 533 -13.20 -11.44 -6.76
N PRO A 534 -14.34 -11.45 -7.49
CA PRO A 534 -15.17 -10.26 -7.68
C PRO A 534 -15.68 -9.66 -6.37
N THR A 535 -15.77 -8.32 -6.31
CA THR A 535 -16.32 -7.58 -5.16
C THR A 535 -17.69 -8.12 -4.72
N LEU A 536 -18.55 -8.47 -5.68
CA LEU A 536 -19.88 -9.04 -5.45
C LEU A 536 -19.85 -10.32 -4.60
N ALA A 537 -18.88 -11.20 -4.85
CA ALA A 537 -18.70 -12.45 -4.11
C ALA A 537 -17.92 -12.26 -2.81
N ALA A 538 -17.06 -11.24 -2.76
CA ALA A 538 -16.18 -10.98 -1.63
C ALA A 538 -16.93 -10.39 -0.42
N ILE A 539 -17.88 -9.48 -0.64
CA ILE A 539 -18.60 -8.78 0.45
C ILE A 539 -19.31 -9.78 1.39
N PRO A 540 -20.16 -10.72 0.91
CA PRO A 540 -20.86 -11.63 1.81
C PRO A 540 -19.89 -12.48 2.66
N GLU A 541 -18.77 -12.92 2.09
CA GLU A 541 -17.75 -13.69 2.79
C GLU A 541 -17.11 -12.91 3.95
N ALA A 542 -16.77 -11.64 3.73
CA ALA A 542 -16.23 -10.78 4.78
C ALA A 542 -17.30 -10.45 5.85
N VAL A 543 -18.53 -10.15 5.43
CA VAL A 543 -19.66 -9.90 6.36
C VAL A 543 -19.91 -11.11 7.27
N ARG A 544 -19.84 -12.33 6.74
CA ARG A 544 -19.91 -13.56 7.56
C ARG A 544 -18.80 -13.61 8.62
N ALA A 545 -17.57 -13.23 8.29
CA ALA A 545 -16.46 -13.19 9.23
C ALA A 545 -16.60 -12.07 10.29
N LEU A 546 -17.27 -10.96 9.94
CA LEU A 546 -17.49 -9.82 10.83
C LEU A 546 -18.71 -9.97 11.75
N HIS A 547 -19.53 -11.00 11.56
CA HIS A 547 -20.74 -11.20 12.36
C HIS A 547 -20.44 -11.20 13.87
N ARG A 548 -21.07 -10.27 14.61
CA ARG A 548 -20.91 -10.05 16.07
C ARG A 548 -19.51 -9.60 16.52
N THR A 549 -18.68 -9.11 15.61
CA THR A 549 -17.33 -8.59 15.95
C THR A 549 -17.34 -7.09 16.30
N GLY A 550 -18.32 -6.34 15.78
CA GLY A 550 -18.39 -4.87 15.91
C GLY A 550 -17.40 -4.10 15.03
N VAL A 551 -16.65 -4.77 14.16
CA VAL A 551 -15.71 -4.17 13.19
C VAL A 551 -16.44 -3.81 11.91
N GLN A 552 -16.23 -2.58 11.41
CA GLN A 552 -16.86 -2.10 10.17
C GLN A 552 -16.16 -2.63 8.92
N LEU A 553 -16.91 -2.77 7.83
CA LEU A 553 -16.44 -3.16 6.50
C LEU A 553 -16.49 -1.99 5.52
N ILE A 554 -15.35 -1.69 4.90
CA ILE A 554 -15.30 -0.86 3.69
C ILE A 554 -15.10 -1.76 2.48
N ALA A 555 -16.06 -1.76 1.55
CA ALA A 555 -15.94 -2.50 0.30
C ALA A 555 -15.30 -1.65 -0.80
N ALA A 556 -14.33 -2.19 -1.53
CA ALA A 556 -13.64 -1.53 -2.61
C ALA A 556 -13.54 -2.43 -3.85
N GLY A 557 -13.27 -1.81 -5.00
CA GLY A 557 -13.10 -2.49 -6.29
C GLY A 557 -14.35 -2.43 -7.17
N GLY A 558 -14.26 -1.66 -8.27
CA GLY A 558 -15.30 -1.61 -9.30
C GLY A 558 -16.61 -0.89 -8.94
N ILE A 559 -16.61 0.01 -7.96
CA ILE A 559 -17.80 0.78 -7.53
C ILE A 559 -17.89 2.08 -8.34
N ARG A 560 -19.01 2.30 -9.04
CA ARG A 560 -19.13 3.32 -10.11
C ARG A 560 -20.35 4.23 -9.99
N SER A 561 -21.41 3.80 -9.31
CA SER A 561 -22.70 4.50 -9.24
C SER A 561 -23.29 4.45 -7.84
N GLY A 562 -24.25 5.33 -7.51
CA GLY A 562 -24.93 5.25 -6.23
C GLY A 562 -25.76 3.98 -6.07
N ALA A 563 -26.14 3.35 -7.18
CA ALA A 563 -26.70 1.99 -7.16
C ALA A 563 -25.68 0.94 -6.70
N ASP A 564 -24.43 1.01 -7.17
CA ASP A 564 -23.35 0.14 -6.69
C ASP A 564 -23.09 0.38 -5.19
N VAL A 565 -23.08 1.65 -4.75
CA VAL A 565 -22.95 2.02 -3.32
C VAL A 565 -24.07 1.39 -2.49
N ALA A 566 -25.33 1.60 -2.88
CA ALA A 566 -26.48 1.09 -2.16
C ALA A 566 -26.49 -0.44 -2.12
N LYS A 567 -26.13 -1.12 -3.21
CA LYS A 567 -26.06 -2.59 -3.28
C LYS A 567 -24.93 -3.14 -2.41
N ALA A 568 -23.75 -2.52 -2.41
CA ALA A 568 -22.66 -2.92 -1.52
C ALA A 568 -23.05 -2.78 -0.04
N ILE A 569 -23.72 -1.68 0.32
CA ILE A 569 -24.26 -1.45 1.67
C ILE A 569 -25.32 -2.50 2.02
N ALA A 570 -26.28 -2.74 1.12
CA ALA A 570 -27.31 -3.76 1.29
C ALA A 570 -26.73 -5.17 1.50
N LEU A 571 -25.59 -5.49 0.88
CA LEU A 571 -24.88 -6.76 1.10
C LEU A 571 -24.10 -6.81 2.43
N GLY A 572 -24.06 -5.70 3.19
CA GLY A 572 -23.51 -5.63 4.54
C GLY A 572 -22.22 -4.82 4.68
N ALA A 573 -21.83 -4.02 3.68
CA ALA A 573 -20.75 -3.04 3.86
C ALA A 573 -21.25 -1.81 4.64
N ASP A 574 -20.40 -1.24 5.50
CA ASP A 574 -20.70 0.01 6.23
C ASP A 574 -20.34 1.25 5.40
N ALA A 575 -19.33 1.12 4.53
CA ALA A 575 -18.96 2.14 3.57
C ALA A 575 -18.34 1.50 2.32
N VAL A 576 -18.12 2.33 1.31
CA VAL A 576 -17.40 1.94 0.10
C VAL A 576 -16.16 2.80 -0.12
N SER A 577 -15.21 2.29 -0.90
CA SER A 577 -14.06 3.06 -1.37
C SER A 577 -13.96 3.09 -2.89
N ILE A 578 -13.82 4.28 -3.45
CA ILE A 578 -13.70 4.51 -4.90
C ILE A 578 -12.29 5.01 -5.28
N GLY A 579 -11.72 4.41 -6.32
CA GLY A 579 -10.42 4.79 -6.88
C GLY A 579 -10.57 5.24 -8.33
N THR A 580 -10.66 4.29 -9.25
CA THR A 580 -10.78 4.55 -10.70
C THR A 580 -11.94 5.50 -11.02
N ALA A 581 -13.11 5.33 -10.39
CA ALA A 581 -14.25 6.21 -10.64
C ALA A 581 -13.99 7.67 -10.18
N ALA A 582 -13.24 7.85 -9.09
CA ALA A 582 -12.80 9.17 -8.65
C ALA A 582 -11.78 9.78 -9.64
N LEU A 583 -10.86 8.97 -10.18
CA LEU A 583 -9.91 9.42 -11.22
C LEU A 583 -10.63 9.86 -12.50
N ILE A 584 -11.64 9.11 -12.94
CA ILE A 584 -12.47 9.48 -14.09
C ILE A 584 -13.22 10.79 -13.80
N ALA A 585 -13.80 10.95 -12.60
CA ALA A 585 -14.50 12.16 -12.21
C ALA A 585 -13.62 13.42 -12.25
N ILE A 586 -12.32 13.29 -11.96
CA ILE A 586 -11.35 14.40 -12.06
C ILE A 586 -10.76 14.60 -13.47
N GLY A 587 -11.09 13.74 -14.44
CA GLY A 587 -10.74 13.91 -15.86
C GLY A 587 -9.87 12.81 -16.47
N ASP A 588 -9.69 11.67 -15.81
CA ASP A 588 -8.98 10.54 -16.44
C ASP A 588 -9.81 10.00 -17.62
N ASN A 589 -9.14 9.65 -18.71
CA ASN A 589 -9.77 9.14 -19.93
C ASN A 589 -10.81 10.09 -20.57
N ASP A 590 -10.69 11.40 -20.33
CA ASP A 590 -11.62 12.42 -20.84
C ASP A 590 -11.61 12.50 -22.39
N PRO A 591 -12.78 12.49 -23.07
CA PRO A 591 -12.89 12.67 -24.51
C PRO A 591 -12.22 13.94 -25.06
N ASP A 592 -12.11 15.01 -24.26
CA ASP A 592 -11.42 16.23 -24.66
C ASP A 592 -9.92 16.00 -24.93
N ARG A 593 -9.36 14.89 -24.42
CA ARG A 593 -7.96 14.48 -24.59
C ARG A 593 -7.76 13.36 -25.61
N ASP A 594 -8.81 12.95 -26.31
CA ASP A 594 -8.80 11.79 -27.22
C ASP A 594 -7.77 11.92 -28.36
N ALA A 595 -7.57 13.12 -28.91
CA ALA A 595 -6.53 13.37 -29.90
C ALA A 595 -5.11 13.12 -29.35
N GLU A 596 -4.89 13.31 -28.05
CA GLU A 596 -3.61 13.07 -27.39
C GLU A 596 -3.44 11.59 -27.08
N TYR A 597 -4.48 10.92 -26.58
CA TYR A 597 -4.47 9.46 -26.40
C TYR A 597 -4.21 8.71 -27.71
N ARG A 598 -4.77 9.16 -28.85
CA ARG A 598 -4.47 8.58 -30.17
C ARG A 598 -3.00 8.71 -30.57
N ARG A 599 -2.33 9.81 -30.21
CA ARG A 599 -0.87 9.95 -30.46
C ARG A 599 -0.04 8.96 -29.65
N LEU A 600 -0.58 8.47 -28.53
CA LEU A 600 0.02 7.44 -27.69
C LEU A 600 -0.40 6.01 -28.09
N GLY A 601 -1.13 5.83 -29.20
CA GLY A 601 -1.63 4.52 -29.63
C GLY A 601 -2.85 4.01 -28.85
N SER A 602 -3.55 4.89 -28.14
CA SER A 602 -4.75 4.58 -27.35
C SER A 602 -5.96 5.43 -27.80
N ALA A 603 -7.00 5.50 -26.97
CA ALA A 603 -8.16 6.36 -27.16
C ALA A 603 -8.77 6.73 -25.80
N ALA A 604 -9.54 7.81 -25.74
CA ALA A 604 -10.31 8.13 -24.54
C ALA A 604 -11.21 6.95 -24.14
N GLY A 605 -11.19 6.58 -22.86
CA GLY A 605 -11.86 5.39 -22.32
C GLY A 605 -11.05 4.08 -22.40
N PHE A 606 -9.89 4.08 -23.08
CA PHE A 606 -9.04 2.90 -23.25
C PHE A 606 -7.65 3.04 -22.61
N TRP A 607 -7.26 4.25 -22.19
CA TRP A 607 -5.93 4.50 -21.64
C TRP A 607 -5.75 3.73 -20.32
N GLU A 608 -4.82 2.77 -20.34
CA GLU A 608 -4.47 1.94 -19.18
C GLU A 608 -2.96 1.96 -18.87
N ASP A 609 -2.18 2.69 -19.67
CA ASP A 609 -0.73 2.75 -19.56
C ASP A 609 -0.26 3.77 -18.50
N PHE A 610 -0.98 3.84 -17.38
CA PHE A 610 -0.68 4.72 -16.23
C PHE A 610 0.75 4.55 -15.69
N HIS A 611 1.31 3.35 -15.87
CA HIS A 611 2.67 3.03 -15.50
C HIS A 611 3.71 3.86 -16.28
N THR A 612 3.41 4.29 -17.51
CA THR A 612 4.32 5.07 -18.38
C THR A 612 4.50 6.52 -17.96
N GLY A 613 3.63 7.05 -17.09
CA GLY A 613 3.70 8.45 -16.67
C GLY A 613 3.36 9.46 -17.78
N ALA A 614 2.86 9.00 -18.94
CA ALA A 614 2.59 9.85 -20.10
C ALA A 614 1.14 10.34 -20.19
N ASP A 615 0.39 10.27 -19.10
CA ASP A 615 -1.04 10.59 -19.07
C ASP A 615 -1.34 12.04 -19.49
N PRO A 616 -2.00 12.25 -20.65
CA PRO A 616 -2.36 13.57 -21.16
C PRO A 616 -3.27 14.38 -20.24
N ALA A 617 -4.04 13.71 -19.37
CA ALA A 617 -4.93 14.36 -18.39
C ALA A 617 -4.17 14.97 -17.21
N GLY A 618 -2.87 14.67 -17.04
CA GLY A 618 -2.06 15.21 -15.95
C GLY A 618 -2.32 14.55 -14.60
N ILE A 619 -3.02 13.40 -14.57
CA ILE A 619 -3.42 12.72 -13.34
C ILE A 619 -2.36 11.68 -12.94
N THR A 620 -2.07 10.72 -13.82
CA THR A 620 -1.16 9.59 -13.54
C THR A 620 0.26 9.84 -14.04
N THR A 621 0.84 10.99 -13.71
CA THR A 621 2.15 11.45 -14.20
C THR A 621 3.01 12.10 -13.10
N GLN A 622 4.33 12.12 -13.31
CA GLN A 622 5.28 12.97 -12.57
C GLN A 622 5.93 14.02 -13.47
N ASP A 623 5.56 14.09 -14.75
CA ASP A 623 6.02 15.12 -15.67
C ASP A 623 5.37 16.45 -15.31
N SER A 624 6.18 17.50 -15.16
CA SER A 624 5.70 18.80 -14.69
C SER A 624 4.81 19.52 -15.70
N GLU A 625 5.01 19.31 -17.01
CA GLU A 625 4.18 19.93 -18.05
C GLU A 625 2.83 19.23 -18.16
N LEU A 626 2.81 17.90 -18.10
CA LEU A 626 1.57 17.13 -18.06
C LEU A 626 0.78 17.41 -16.78
N SER A 627 1.42 17.41 -15.61
CA SER A 627 0.75 17.64 -14.32
C SER A 627 0.05 18.99 -14.28
N ARG A 628 0.60 20.05 -14.87
CA ARG A 628 -0.03 21.39 -14.91
C ARG A 628 -1.34 21.44 -15.68
N ARG A 629 -1.64 20.44 -16.51
CA ARG A 629 -2.89 20.38 -17.28
C ARG A 629 -4.11 20.10 -16.40
N LEU A 630 -3.90 19.48 -15.24
CA LEU A 630 -4.95 19.25 -14.26
C LEU A 630 -5.05 20.46 -13.33
N ASP A 631 -6.14 21.21 -13.44
CA ASP A 631 -6.52 22.23 -12.45
C ASP A 631 -7.12 21.53 -11.21
N PRO A 632 -6.42 21.54 -10.06
CA PRO A 632 -6.86 20.82 -8.88
C PRO A 632 -8.15 21.39 -8.26
N VAL A 633 -8.44 22.68 -8.47
CA VAL A 633 -9.65 23.32 -7.92
C VAL A 633 -10.88 22.88 -8.72
N LEU A 634 -10.80 22.95 -10.05
CA LEU A 634 -11.88 22.48 -10.92
C LEU A 634 -12.10 20.97 -10.77
N ALA A 635 -11.01 20.20 -10.76
CA ALA A 635 -11.05 18.75 -10.57
C ALA A 635 -11.70 18.38 -9.21
N GLY A 636 -11.33 19.06 -8.13
CA GLY A 636 -11.95 18.86 -6.82
C GLY A 636 -13.45 19.15 -6.81
N ARG A 637 -13.91 20.18 -7.51
CA ARG A 637 -15.35 20.47 -7.69
C ARG A 637 -16.07 19.37 -8.47
N ARG A 638 -15.46 18.85 -9.54
CA ARG A 638 -16.01 17.73 -10.32
C ARG A 638 -16.16 16.48 -9.45
N LEU A 639 -15.16 16.17 -8.64
CA LEU A 639 -15.23 15.05 -7.70
C LEU A 639 -16.33 15.25 -6.65
N ALA A 640 -16.46 16.45 -6.07
CA ALA A 640 -17.53 16.75 -5.11
C ALA A 640 -18.93 16.55 -5.73
N ASN A 641 -19.14 17.03 -6.96
CA ASN A 641 -20.39 16.80 -7.69
C ASN A 641 -20.67 15.31 -7.91
N TYR A 642 -19.64 14.55 -8.28
CA TYR A 642 -19.77 13.11 -8.48
C TYR A 642 -20.14 12.39 -7.17
N LEU A 643 -19.45 12.65 -6.07
CA LEU A 643 -19.77 12.10 -4.75
C LEU A 643 -21.20 12.47 -4.30
N GLN A 644 -21.64 13.70 -4.58
CA GLN A 644 -23.01 14.13 -4.31
C GLN A 644 -24.03 13.29 -5.09
N VAL A 645 -23.78 13.04 -6.39
CA VAL A 645 -24.66 12.19 -7.22
C VAL A 645 -24.76 10.78 -6.66
N LEU A 646 -23.62 10.13 -6.35
CA LEU A 646 -23.61 8.78 -5.78
C LEU A 646 -24.43 8.73 -4.48
N THR A 647 -24.30 9.76 -3.64
CA THR A 647 -25.03 9.87 -2.36
C THR A 647 -26.54 10.01 -2.58
N LEU A 648 -26.96 10.91 -3.49
CA LEU A 648 -28.37 11.15 -3.80
C LEU A 648 -29.03 9.90 -4.41
N GLU A 649 -28.33 9.21 -5.30
CA GLU A 649 -28.80 7.95 -5.89
C GLU A 649 -28.96 6.85 -4.82
N ALA A 650 -27.98 6.68 -3.93
CA ALA A 650 -28.05 5.72 -2.84
C ALA A 650 -29.22 6.02 -1.88
N GLN A 651 -29.41 7.29 -1.50
CA GLN A 651 -30.56 7.73 -0.70
C GLN A 651 -31.89 7.48 -1.42
N THR A 652 -31.94 7.70 -2.73
CA THR A 652 -33.16 7.47 -3.52
C THR A 652 -33.58 6.01 -3.47
N LEU A 653 -32.63 5.09 -3.60
CA LEU A 653 -32.87 3.65 -3.48
C LEU A 653 -33.27 3.24 -2.06
N ALA A 654 -32.58 3.76 -1.04
CA ALA A 654 -32.93 3.53 0.36
C ALA A 654 -34.37 3.96 0.67
N ARG A 655 -34.77 5.16 0.26
CA ARG A 655 -36.15 5.64 0.41
C ARG A 655 -37.16 4.79 -0.36
N ALA A 656 -36.81 4.34 -1.57
CA ALA A 656 -37.66 3.44 -2.34
C ALA A 656 -37.91 2.12 -1.60
N CYS A 657 -36.94 1.64 -0.81
CA CYS A 657 -37.08 0.47 0.08
C CYS A 657 -37.72 0.79 1.45
N GLY A 658 -38.18 2.04 1.67
CA GLY A 658 -38.77 2.46 2.94
C GLY A 658 -37.74 2.72 4.06
N LYS A 659 -36.47 2.93 3.72
CA LYS A 659 -35.36 3.06 4.67
C LYS A 659 -35.01 4.53 4.90
N SER A 660 -35.03 4.96 6.16
CA SER A 660 -34.69 6.32 6.60
C SER A 660 -33.19 6.55 6.81
N HIS A 661 -32.37 5.54 6.55
CA HIS A 661 -30.92 5.62 6.56
C HIS A 661 -30.37 4.64 5.51
N VAL A 662 -29.32 5.01 4.77
CA VAL A 662 -28.74 4.12 3.73
C VAL A 662 -28.21 2.81 4.31
N LEU A 663 -27.62 2.86 5.51
CA LEU A 663 -27.18 1.68 6.26
C LEU A 663 -28.31 0.75 6.76
N ASN A 664 -29.59 1.13 6.59
CA ASN A 664 -30.71 0.24 6.89
C ASN A 664 -31.11 -0.63 5.68
N LEU A 665 -30.43 -0.48 4.54
CA LEU A 665 -30.56 -1.39 3.41
C LEU A 665 -30.02 -2.77 3.79
N GLU A 666 -30.74 -3.81 3.39
CA GLU A 666 -30.44 -5.19 3.76
C GLU A 666 -30.47 -6.13 2.54
N PRO A 667 -29.89 -7.35 2.62
CA PRO A 667 -29.90 -8.27 1.49
C PRO A 667 -31.31 -8.67 1.03
N GLU A 668 -32.30 -8.57 1.92
CA GLU A 668 -33.71 -8.80 1.62
C GLU A 668 -34.35 -7.73 0.73
N ASP A 669 -33.73 -6.56 0.62
CA ASP A 669 -34.15 -5.52 -0.31
C ASP A 669 -33.68 -5.83 -1.74
N LEU A 670 -32.92 -6.89 -1.97
CA LEU A 670 -32.33 -7.24 -3.26
C LEU A 670 -32.94 -8.51 -3.87
N ALA A 671 -32.88 -8.58 -5.20
CA ALA A 671 -33.03 -9.80 -5.97
C ALA A 671 -31.94 -9.88 -7.06
N ALA A 672 -31.46 -11.09 -7.35
CA ALA A 672 -30.48 -11.32 -8.39
C ALA A 672 -31.15 -11.63 -9.74
N LEU A 673 -30.66 -11.05 -10.83
CA LEU A 673 -31.16 -11.26 -12.19
C LEU A 673 -30.51 -12.49 -12.86
N THR A 674 -29.37 -12.93 -12.36
CA THR A 674 -28.61 -14.07 -12.88
C THR A 674 -28.32 -15.10 -11.79
N VAL A 675 -28.12 -16.35 -12.20
CA VAL A 675 -27.81 -17.45 -11.27
C VAL A 675 -26.44 -17.23 -10.61
N GLU A 676 -25.48 -16.71 -11.37
CA GLU A 676 -24.13 -16.38 -10.93
C GLU A 676 -24.16 -15.30 -9.85
N ALA A 677 -24.91 -14.20 -10.06
CA ALA A 677 -25.07 -13.15 -9.07
C ALA A 677 -25.79 -13.65 -7.83
N ALA A 678 -26.82 -14.49 -7.98
CA ALA A 678 -27.53 -15.09 -6.84
C ALA A 678 -26.57 -15.94 -5.97
N ALA A 679 -25.75 -16.76 -6.63
CA ALA A 679 -24.76 -17.61 -5.96
C ALA A 679 -23.65 -16.80 -5.27
N MET A 680 -23.14 -15.74 -5.93
CA MET A 680 -22.05 -14.92 -5.41
C MET A 680 -22.49 -13.99 -4.28
N ALA A 681 -23.60 -13.28 -4.46
CA ALA A 681 -24.11 -12.31 -3.50
C ALA A 681 -24.84 -12.96 -2.32
N GLY A 682 -25.25 -14.23 -2.46
CA GLY A 682 -26.09 -14.91 -1.47
C GLY A 682 -27.52 -14.33 -1.39
N VAL A 683 -28.01 -13.78 -2.51
CA VAL A 683 -29.32 -13.17 -2.66
C VAL A 683 -30.20 -14.05 -3.56
N PRO A 684 -31.51 -14.19 -3.31
CA PRO A 684 -32.38 -15.03 -4.14
C PRO A 684 -32.43 -14.61 -5.62
N LEU A 685 -32.54 -15.60 -6.51
CA LEU A 685 -32.85 -15.34 -7.92
C LEU A 685 -34.24 -14.73 -8.05
N ALA A 686 -34.37 -13.66 -8.83
CA ALA A 686 -35.58 -12.87 -8.98
C ALA A 686 -36.81 -13.73 -9.28
N GLY A 687 -37.89 -13.49 -8.52
CA GLY A 687 -39.13 -14.27 -8.60
C GLY A 687 -39.08 -15.62 -7.87
N THR A 688 -38.04 -15.91 -7.07
CA THR A 688 -37.87 -17.16 -6.33
C THR A 688 -37.25 -16.92 -4.94
N ASP A 689 -37.34 -17.93 -4.06
CA ASP A 689 -36.56 -17.97 -2.80
C ASP A 689 -35.25 -18.78 -2.95
N TRP A 690 -34.82 -19.05 -4.18
CA TRP A 690 -33.71 -19.97 -4.44
C TRP A 690 -32.39 -19.22 -4.51
N ILE A 691 -31.43 -19.68 -3.70
CA ILE A 691 -30.02 -19.27 -3.76
C ILE A 691 -29.22 -20.51 -4.15
N PRO A 692 -28.55 -20.53 -5.31
CA PRO A 692 -27.75 -21.68 -5.73
C PRO A 692 -26.73 -22.10 -4.67
N GLY A 693 -26.62 -23.41 -4.41
CA GLY A 693 -25.69 -23.96 -3.43
C GLY A 693 -26.16 -23.90 -1.97
N ARG A 694 -27.22 -23.16 -1.64
CA ARG A 694 -27.84 -23.17 -0.31
C ARG A 694 -28.92 -24.27 -0.26
N ARG A 695 -28.80 -25.22 0.67
CA ARG A 695 -29.91 -26.17 0.93
C ARG A 695 -31.06 -25.41 1.57
N LYS A 696 -32.29 -25.66 1.11
CA LYS A 696 -33.48 -25.30 1.87
C LYS A 696 -33.50 -26.25 3.08
N ASP A 697 -33.25 -25.72 4.26
CA ASP A 697 -33.53 -26.44 5.51
C ASP A 697 -35.05 -26.58 5.70
#